data_AF-A0A1G2XUY3-F1
#
_entry.id   AF-A0A1G2XUY3-F1
#
_cell.length_a   1.000
_cell.length_b   1.000
_cell.length_c   1.000
_cell.angle_alpha   90.00
_cell.angle_beta   90.00
_cell.angle_gamma   90.00
#
_symmetry.space_group_name_H-M   'P 1'
#
loop_
_entity.id
_entity.type
_entity.pdbx_description
1 polymer ?
#
loop_
_entity_poly.entity_id
_entity_poly.type
_entity_poly.pdbx_seq_one_letter_code
_entity_poly.pdbx_strand_id
1 'polypeptide(L)'
;MINQNRKTKALKPVKIILPGRKSFGGKMKNSCFILFAMLIYVASAQSALVENSPWQHANPEVMSPAPVFTPGSAPVTFGPGGSFVRERENYGYDPRFKPNKITFSHDNRPFILVGLYPFQTAELGYYLDEDPSSNTITLARRAWMEEAYIQTLDENGNWIVINLEEIYGSDVGYGSYLDFQPYMGIFENNDRVVFDAEGGMYFFSYGRADTGSAYANYVSKLFYSADSSPENFKGYYLPKGYYPEIADSFNSDRKLSLLIASDKKINAISVKRDMDDLAFTESVIVSSPDCNSQFGPMHTGIVNPSATIGNITHVVYLDIFKPIGNETAQYYNWYNSKTGEVGTPVLLGSTISGSNNPDSHNGPVITVDSENTLHVVLGAHNSPMKYTYSTDGGKTWPAATQLVDSGTYPSLVTAPDGTLHLIFRRIEDNQWKLWYFRKPLGGAWQDMGKLTQPVHQGYAVYYHKLTIDRIGRLFLFYTYFTMDMSSAEISEYTAKWPNDPYPVNGADEVNSNFAHDPVILMSDTGGNTWRLATTQDFVNGITDLEAYYSFDANSTNDVSGKDRDMTGTVGGYIAGVSSKAAQFTGASNISTSFNQNTIFAKGAFSVSCWVNPASLSDSTFVGGSQSSTGFNMNIESGTYRVHFYSTTGDQPVYSTVAASANNWTNIAVTFAPAGAADGSGNYTGNAKVYADGVLKATASSIKYKPAAGSLAIAAKADGSSKFAGVIDETAVYSYVLDDNKISKLANLRCSPKAVYSVAAIQGDVNEDGAVDYEDLLYLAENWLID
;
A
#
# COMPACT_ATOMS: atom_id res chain seq x y z
N MET A 1 10.94 46.97 24.50
CA MET A 1 9.88 47.64 25.30
C MET A 1 8.65 47.85 24.42
N ILE A 2 7.59 47.09 24.72
CA ILE A 2 6.14 47.41 24.64
C ILE A 2 5.52 47.88 23.30
N ASN A 3 4.69 46.96 22.75
CA ASN A 3 3.35 47.09 22.09
C ASN A 3 3.12 47.93 20.82
N GLN A 4 2.63 47.27 19.75
CA GLN A 4 1.20 47.02 19.44
C GLN A 4 0.85 47.10 17.93
N ASN A 5 -0.04 46.19 17.51
CA ASN A 5 -0.95 46.26 16.36
C ASN A 5 -0.44 45.95 14.94
N ARG A 6 -0.63 44.70 14.51
CA ARG A 6 -1.19 44.43 13.16
C ARG A 6 -2.39 43.50 13.26
N LYS A 7 -3.57 44.10 13.09
CA LYS A 7 -4.85 43.43 12.91
C LYS A 7 -4.89 42.76 11.54
N THR A 8 -5.53 41.60 11.53
CA THR A 8 -6.06 40.85 10.38
C THR A 8 -6.74 41.78 9.37
N LYS A 9 -6.34 41.68 8.09
CA LYS A 9 -7.13 42.21 6.97
C LYS A 9 -8.09 41.10 6.52
N ALA A 10 -9.33 41.19 6.98
CA ALA A 10 -10.44 40.52 6.32
C ALA A 10 -10.61 41.09 4.90
N LEU A 11 -10.72 40.21 3.90
CA LEU A 11 -11.12 40.56 2.55
C LEU A 11 -12.48 41.29 2.61
N LYS A 12 -12.54 42.52 2.07
CA LYS A 12 -13.80 43.25 1.91
C LYS A 12 -14.59 42.62 0.75
N PRO A 13 -15.93 42.50 0.85
CA PRO A 13 -16.76 42.08 -0.27
C PRO A 13 -16.70 43.15 -1.37
N VAL A 14 -16.36 42.72 -2.60
CA VAL A 14 -16.40 43.56 -3.80
C VAL A 14 -17.87 43.78 -4.16
N LYS A 15 -18.35 45.02 -4.04
CA LYS A 15 -19.69 45.41 -4.46
C LYS A 15 -19.63 45.85 -5.93
N ILE A 16 -19.99 44.97 -6.86
CA ILE A 16 -20.05 45.31 -8.30
C ILE A 16 -21.39 45.96 -8.60
N ILE A 17 -21.36 47.22 -9.04
CA ILE A 17 -22.54 47.97 -9.49
C ILE A 17 -22.76 47.64 -10.98
N LEU A 18 -23.87 46.97 -11.31
CA LEU A 18 -24.28 46.77 -12.70
C LEU A 18 -24.95 48.06 -13.23
N PRO A 19 -24.58 48.58 -14.43
CA PRO A 19 -25.31 49.69 -15.04
C PRO A 19 -26.71 49.24 -15.48
N GLY A 20 -27.66 50.18 -15.42
CA GLY A 20 -29.08 49.94 -15.61
C GLY A 20 -29.50 49.31 -16.94
N ARG A 21 -30.61 48.58 -16.87
CA ARG A 21 -31.35 47.93 -17.98
C ARG A 21 -31.50 48.86 -19.20
N LYS A 22 -30.77 48.55 -20.27
CA LYS A 22 -31.29 48.66 -21.64
C LYS A 22 -31.01 47.35 -22.38
N SER A 23 -32.02 46.90 -23.10
CA SER A 23 -32.09 45.62 -23.81
C SER A 23 -30.95 45.45 -24.81
N PHE A 24 -30.07 44.47 -24.56
CA PHE A 24 -29.15 43.93 -25.56
C PHE A 24 -29.40 42.43 -25.73
N GLY A 25 -29.41 41.99 -27.00
CA GLY A 25 -29.94 40.71 -27.47
C GLY A 25 -29.22 39.46 -26.97
N GLY A 26 -29.94 38.33 -27.05
CA GLY A 26 -29.65 37.05 -26.39
C GLY A 26 -28.31 36.36 -26.73
N LYS A 27 -27.56 36.81 -27.73
CA LYS A 27 -26.25 36.19 -28.07
C LYS A 27 -25.11 36.60 -27.12
N MET A 28 -25.16 37.77 -26.49
CA MET A 28 -24.09 38.23 -25.58
C MET A 28 -24.23 37.71 -24.13
N LYS A 29 -25.43 37.25 -23.74
CA LYS A 29 -25.66 36.66 -22.41
C LYS A 29 -24.94 35.33 -22.23
N ASN A 30 -24.84 34.53 -23.30
CA ASN A 30 -24.13 33.25 -23.24
C ASN A 30 -22.61 33.49 -23.14
N SER A 31 -22.05 34.46 -23.87
CA SER A 31 -20.60 34.75 -23.81
C SER A 31 -20.12 35.30 -22.46
N CYS A 32 -20.93 36.12 -21.76
CA CYS A 32 -20.58 36.58 -20.42
C CYS A 32 -20.77 35.50 -19.35
N PHE A 33 -21.70 34.56 -19.53
CA PHE A 33 -21.84 33.39 -18.64
C PHE A 33 -20.69 32.40 -18.86
N ILE A 34 -20.25 32.23 -20.11
CA ILE A 34 -19.09 31.42 -20.50
C ILE A 34 -17.79 31.99 -19.90
N LEU A 35 -17.56 33.30 -19.97
CA LEU A 35 -16.39 33.94 -19.33
C LEU A 35 -16.45 33.87 -17.79
N PHE A 36 -17.64 33.94 -17.19
CA PHE A 36 -17.81 33.83 -15.74
C PHE A 36 -17.66 32.39 -15.25
N ALA A 37 -18.11 31.39 -16.02
CA ALA A 37 -17.83 29.97 -15.78
C ALA A 37 -16.34 29.66 -15.96
N MET A 38 -15.69 30.17 -17.02
CA MET A 38 -14.23 30.05 -17.23
C MET A 38 -13.41 30.68 -16.10
N LEU A 39 -13.80 31.86 -15.58
CA LEU A 39 -13.07 32.50 -14.48
C LEU A 39 -13.28 31.82 -13.12
N ILE A 40 -14.40 31.11 -12.92
CA ILE A 40 -14.62 30.26 -11.74
C ILE A 40 -13.84 28.95 -11.87
N TYR A 41 -13.78 28.36 -13.08
CA TYR A 41 -13.06 27.11 -13.35
C TYR A 41 -11.53 27.26 -13.28
N VAL A 42 -10.97 28.35 -13.82
CA VAL A 42 -9.54 28.65 -13.73
C VAL A 42 -9.13 29.08 -12.31
N ALA A 43 -10.08 29.56 -11.50
CA ALA A 43 -9.86 29.85 -10.08
C ALA A 43 -10.07 28.64 -9.15
N SER A 44 -10.59 27.52 -9.67
CA SER A 44 -10.81 26.27 -8.95
C SER A 44 -9.97 25.10 -9.46
N ALA A 45 -9.01 25.35 -10.37
CA ALA A 45 -7.93 24.41 -10.61
C ALA A 45 -7.05 24.38 -9.35
N GLN A 46 -7.52 23.69 -8.31
CA GLN A 46 -6.62 22.99 -7.41
C GLN A 46 -5.68 22.17 -8.31
N SER A 47 -4.39 22.19 -8.03
CA SER A 47 -3.50 21.17 -8.58
C SER A 47 -4.15 19.80 -8.35
N ALA A 48 -4.00 18.90 -9.30
CA ALA A 48 -4.60 17.60 -9.15
C ALA A 48 -3.86 16.90 -8.00
N LEU A 49 -4.61 16.46 -6.99
CA LEU A 49 -4.09 15.68 -5.86
C LEU A 49 -3.28 14.46 -6.31
N VAL A 50 -3.53 14.01 -7.54
CA VAL A 50 -2.90 12.89 -8.21
C VAL A 50 -2.23 13.40 -9.48
N GLU A 51 -0.96 13.07 -9.64
CA GLU A 51 -0.15 13.45 -10.80
C GLU A 51 0.61 12.23 -11.32
N ASN A 52 1.11 12.31 -12.56
CA ASN A 52 2.06 11.32 -13.06
C ASN A 52 3.34 11.36 -12.22
N SER A 53 3.89 10.19 -11.90
CA SER A 53 5.14 10.14 -11.15
C SER A 53 6.27 10.83 -11.91
N PRO A 54 7.10 11.67 -11.27
CA PRO A 54 8.26 12.28 -11.93
C PRO A 54 9.33 11.23 -12.31
N TRP A 55 9.19 10.00 -11.81
CA TRP A 55 10.05 8.87 -12.15
C TRP A 55 9.51 8.08 -13.35
N GLN A 56 8.27 8.32 -13.78
CA GLN A 56 7.68 7.59 -14.90
C GLN A 56 8.40 7.95 -16.21
N HIS A 57 8.89 6.94 -16.94
CA HIS A 57 9.53 7.11 -18.25
C HIS A 57 9.41 5.86 -19.12
N ALA A 58 9.68 5.99 -20.42
CA ALA A 58 9.65 4.88 -21.37
C ALA A 58 10.97 4.08 -21.46
N ASN A 59 12.06 4.57 -20.86
CA ASN A 59 13.36 3.90 -20.90
C ASN A 59 13.30 2.53 -20.20
N PRO A 60 14.13 1.55 -20.63
CA PRO A 60 14.28 0.29 -19.91
C PRO A 60 14.73 0.51 -18.46
N GLU A 61 14.08 -0.17 -17.50
CA GLU A 61 14.38 -0.01 -16.07
C GLU A 61 15.61 -0.80 -15.59
N VAL A 62 16.05 -1.76 -16.40
CA VAL A 62 17.21 -2.61 -16.16
C VAL A 62 17.84 -2.98 -17.50
N MET A 63 19.14 -3.28 -17.48
CA MET A 63 19.80 -3.83 -18.66
C MET A 63 19.19 -5.18 -19.09
N SER A 64 19.37 -5.52 -20.37
CA SER A 64 18.96 -6.82 -20.92
C SER A 64 20.19 -7.65 -21.31
N PRO A 65 20.33 -8.90 -20.82
CA PRO A 65 19.43 -9.58 -19.89
C PRO A 65 19.49 -9.01 -18.47
N ALA A 66 18.36 -9.05 -17.74
CA ALA A 66 18.29 -8.58 -16.36
C ALA A 66 19.20 -9.43 -15.44
N PRO A 67 19.96 -8.81 -14.53
CA PRO A 67 20.82 -9.56 -13.62
C PRO A 67 20.00 -10.35 -12.61
N VAL A 68 20.51 -11.54 -12.27
CA VAL A 68 19.99 -12.39 -11.21
C VAL A 68 21.09 -12.58 -10.18
N PHE A 69 20.75 -12.32 -8.92
CA PHE A 69 21.64 -12.44 -7.78
C PHE A 69 21.29 -13.68 -6.98
N THR A 70 22.31 -14.41 -6.54
CA THR A 70 22.17 -15.56 -5.66
C THR A 70 22.93 -15.28 -4.39
N PRO A 71 22.26 -15.23 -3.22
CA PRO A 71 22.93 -15.05 -1.94
C PRO A 71 24.12 -16.02 -1.78
N GLY A 72 25.24 -15.50 -1.28
CA GLY A 72 26.50 -16.22 -1.11
C GLY A 72 27.31 -16.38 -2.41
N SER A 73 26.73 -16.96 -3.46
CA SER A 73 27.46 -17.36 -4.68
C SER A 73 27.59 -16.27 -5.73
N ALA A 74 26.58 -15.41 -5.87
CA ALA A 74 26.54 -14.30 -6.82
C ALA A 74 25.78 -13.11 -6.22
N PRO A 75 26.28 -12.49 -5.14
CA PRO A 75 25.64 -11.33 -4.52
C PRO A 75 25.69 -10.10 -5.43
N VAL A 76 24.89 -9.10 -5.09
CA VAL A 76 25.07 -7.75 -5.63
C VAL A 76 26.45 -7.24 -5.18
N THR A 77 27.28 -6.79 -6.12
CA THR A 77 28.64 -6.33 -5.84
C THR A 77 28.78 -4.86 -6.25
N PHE A 78 29.08 -3.99 -5.29
CA PHE A 78 29.36 -2.59 -5.58
C PHE A 78 30.81 -2.41 -5.94
N GLY A 79 31.05 -1.62 -6.97
CA GLY A 79 32.36 -1.10 -7.31
C GLY A 79 33.40 -1.94 -8.05
N PRO A 80 33.04 -2.93 -8.89
CA PRO A 80 34.00 -3.48 -9.87
C PRO A 80 34.70 -2.41 -10.74
N GLY A 81 34.11 -1.22 -10.88
CA GLY A 81 34.66 -0.06 -11.59
C GLY A 81 35.04 1.16 -10.73
N GLY A 82 34.98 1.06 -9.39
CA GLY A 82 35.18 2.18 -8.45
C GLY A 82 34.22 2.12 -7.26
N SER A 83 34.56 2.65 -6.09
CA SER A 83 33.79 2.50 -4.83
C SER A 83 32.33 2.97 -4.91
N PHE A 84 31.98 3.80 -5.90
CA PHE A 84 30.64 4.35 -6.11
C PHE A 84 29.96 3.91 -7.42
N VAL A 85 30.51 2.90 -8.10
CA VAL A 85 29.84 2.23 -9.24
C VAL A 85 28.84 1.21 -8.68
N ARG A 86 27.54 1.49 -8.81
CA ARG A 86 26.44 0.77 -8.14
C ARG A 86 25.49 0.12 -9.13
N GLU A 87 24.26 -0.18 -8.73
CA GLU A 87 23.27 -0.88 -9.55
C GLU A 87 22.95 -0.12 -10.84
N ARG A 88 22.88 1.22 -10.77
CA ARG A 88 22.63 2.07 -11.92
C ARG A 88 23.68 1.85 -13.00
N GLU A 89 24.96 1.89 -12.64
CA GLU A 89 26.06 1.74 -13.61
C GLU A 89 26.36 0.29 -13.98
N ASN A 90 26.32 -0.62 -13.00
CA ASN A 90 26.65 -2.03 -13.22
C ASN A 90 25.53 -2.79 -13.96
N TYR A 91 24.27 -2.38 -13.75
CA TYR A 91 23.10 -3.13 -14.18
C TYR A 91 22.04 -2.31 -14.94
N GLY A 92 22.31 -1.03 -15.21
CA GLY A 92 21.37 -0.14 -15.87
C GLY A 92 20.09 0.09 -15.07
N TYR A 93 20.18 0.07 -13.73
CA TYR A 93 19.00 0.24 -12.88
C TYR A 93 18.46 1.68 -12.94
N ASP A 94 17.32 1.84 -13.58
CA ASP A 94 16.61 3.11 -13.79
C ASP A 94 15.09 2.89 -13.61
N PRO A 95 14.63 2.61 -12.38
CA PRO A 95 13.23 2.27 -12.14
C PRO A 95 12.30 3.43 -12.45
N ARG A 96 11.08 3.14 -12.94
CA ARG A 96 10.02 4.16 -13.15
C ARG A 96 9.38 4.65 -11.85
N PHE A 97 9.96 4.31 -10.72
CA PHE A 97 9.51 4.66 -9.40
C PHE A 97 10.69 5.05 -8.54
N LYS A 98 10.44 5.86 -7.52
CA LYS A 98 11.46 6.13 -6.52
C LYS A 98 11.57 4.94 -5.56
N PRO A 99 12.73 4.26 -5.50
CA PRO A 99 12.92 3.20 -4.53
C PRO A 99 12.86 3.76 -3.10
N ASN A 100 11.90 3.27 -2.32
CA ASN A 100 11.85 3.41 -0.87
C ASN A 100 11.21 2.15 -0.29
N LYS A 101 11.04 2.10 1.03
CA LYS A 101 10.26 1.03 1.66
C LYS A 101 8.87 0.95 1.03
N ILE A 102 8.56 -0.24 0.55
CA ILE A 102 7.30 -0.56 -0.09
C ILE A 102 6.35 -1.21 0.92
N THR A 103 5.07 -0.89 0.82
CA THR A 103 3.97 -1.66 1.42
C THR A 103 2.92 -1.99 0.38
N PHE A 104 2.02 -2.91 0.73
CA PHE A 104 1.01 -3.42 -0.18
C PHE A 104 -0.37 -3.33 0.46
N SER A 105 -1.33 -2.76 -0.25
CA SER A 105 -2.75 -2.81 0.10
C SER A 105 -3.27 -4.24 0.03
N HIS A 106 -4.56 -4.45 0.33
CA HIS A 106 -5.18 -5.78 0.31
C HIS A 106 -5.14 -6.41 -1.09
N ASP A 107 -5.16 -5.57 -2.11
CA ASP A 107 -5.07 -5.92 -3.53
C ASP A 107 -3.67 -6.14 -4.04
N ASN A 108 -2.69 -6.13 -3.13
CA ASN A 108 -1.30 -6.21 -3.45
C ASN A 108 -0.77 -5.08 -4.35
N ARG A 109 -1.48 -3.95 -4.43
CA ARG A 109 -1.00 -2.74 -5.10
C ARG A 109 0.10 -2.08 -4.25
N PRO A 110 1.18 -1.61 -4.90
CA PRO A 110 2.30 -0.99 -4.20
C PRO A 110 1.96 0.40 -3.66
N PHE A 111 2.43 0.72 -2.46
CA PHE A 111 2.44 2.07 -1.90
C PHE A 111 3.82 2.40 -1.34
N ILE A 112 4.43 3.46 -1.85
CA ILE A 112 5.76 3.94 -1.47
C ILE A 112 5.60 5.36 -0.92
N LEU A 113 5.94 5.58 0.35
CA LEU A 113 5.94 6.93 0.91
C LEU A 113 7.28 7.61 0.59
N VAL A 114 7.23 8.77 -0.05
CA VAL A 114 8.38 9.61 -0.36
C VAL A 114 8.22 10.96 0.34
N GLY A 115 9.31 11.51 0.86
CA GLY A 115 9.30 12.79 1.57
C GLY A 115 10.57 12.97 2.39
N LEU A 116 10.65 14.10 3.09
CA LEU A 116 11.93 14.72 3.44
C LEU A 116 12.13 15.12 4.90
N TYR A 117 13.41 15.16 5.29
CA TYR A 117 14.07 15.81 6.44
C TYR A 117 14.25 17.34 6.27
N PRO A 118 13.47 18.20 6.93
CA PRO A 118 13.67 19.65 6.89
C PRO A 118 14.76 20.09 7.89
N PHE A 119 16.03 19.98 7.51
CA PHE A 119 17.12 20.61 8.26
C PHE A 119 18.00 21.44 7.33
N GLN A 120 17.96 22.75 7.55
CA GLN A 120 18.86 23.79 7.01
C GLN A 120 18.74 24.14 5.52
N THR A 121 17.58 24.60 5.06
CA THR A 121 17.53 25.41 3.82
C THR A 121 17.77 26.90 4.07
N ALA A 122 17.49 27.42 5.28
CA ALA A 122 17.53 28.86 5.53
C ALA A 122 18.93 29.44 5.84
N GLU A 123 19.89 28.66 6.34
CA GLU A 123 21.21 29.19 6.76
C GLU A 123 22.36 28.96 5.76
N LEU A 124 22.17 28.14 4.72
CA LEU A 124 23.28 27.72 3.84
C LEU A 124 23.26 28.31 2.41
N GLY A 125 22.24 29.08 2.02
CA GLY A 125 22.34 29.99 0.86
C GLY A 125 22.46 29.37 -0.54
N TYR A 126 22.01 28.13 -0.76
CA TYR A 126 22.05 27.48 -2.08
C TYR A 126 20.69 27.62 -2.79
N TYR A 127 20.66 28.37 -3.90
CA TYR A 127 19.49 28.58 -4.77
C TYR A 127 19.56 27.72 -6.04
N LEU A 128 18.38 27.36 -6.56
CA LEU A 128 18.16 26.54 -7.77
C LEU A 128 18.53 27.31 -9.05
N ASP A 129 19.27 26.69 -9.97
CA ASP A 129 19.29 27.07 -11.39
C ASP A 129 18.89 25.82 -12.19
N GLU A 130 17.72 25.86 -12.84
CA GLU A 130 17.30 24.86 -13.83
C GLU A 130 17.94 25.21 -15.18
N ASP A 131 18.56 24.24 -15.87
CA ASP A 131 18.88 24.35 -17.30
C ASP A 131 17.77 23.67 -18.13
N PRO A 132 16.84 24.45 -18.71
CA PRO A 132 15.71 23.93 -19.46
C PRO A 132 16.09 23.28 -20.81
N SER A 133 17.37 23.24 -21.19
CA SER A 133 17.80 22.73 -22.50
C SER A 133 18.26 21.27 -22.52
N SER A 134 18.48 20.64 -21.35
CA SER A 134 19.17 19.35 -21.28
C SER A 134 18.27 18.13 -21.09
N ASN A 135 17.00 18.30 -20.66
CA ASN A 135 16.08 17.21 -20.28
C ASN A 135 16.69 16.15 -19.34
N THR A 136 17.84 16.47 -18.73
CA THR A 136 18.47 15.72 -17.66
C THR A 136 18.12 16.43 -16.37
N ILE A 137 17.54 15.71 -15.42
CA ILE A 137 17.47 16.16 -14.04
C ILE A 137 18.93 16.24 -13.56
N THR A 138 19.58 17.39 -13.73
CA THR A 138 20.81 17.72 -13.01
C THR A 138 20.41 17.90 -11.56
N LEU A 139 20.55 16.83 -10.76
CA LEU A 139 20.22 16.78 -9.34
C LEU A 139 20.99 17.88 -8.58
N ALA A 140 20.32 19.02 -8.37
CA ALA A 140 20.75 20.08 -7.47
C ALA A 140 19.78 20.16 -6.29
N ARG A 141 19.76 19.09 -5.49
CA ARG A 141 19.18 19.01 -4.15
C ARG A 141 19.98 17.91 -3.45
N ARG A 142 20.31 18.05 -2.15
CA ARG A 142 20.79 16.90 -1.33
C ARG A 142 19.93 15.70 -1.75
N ALA A 143 20.48 14.50 -1.95
CA ALA A 143 19.77 13.31 -2.50
C ALA A 143 18.45 12.90 -1.82
N TRP A 144 18.09 13.63 -0.77
CA TRP A 144 16.91 13.47 0.05
C TRP A 144 15.85 14.52 -0.21
N MET A 145 16.16 15.68 -0.79
CA MET A 145 15.26 16.83 -0.82
C MET A 145 14.16 16.75 -1.87
N GLU A 146 13.10 16.00 -1.62
CA GLU A 146 11.92 15.93 -2.51
C GLU A 146 10.64 16.40 -1.82
N GLU A 147 9.69 16.82 -2.65
CA GLU A 147 8.32 17.05 -2.20
C GLU A 147 7.76 15.75 -1.63
N ALA A 148 6.89 15.89 -0.63
CA ALA A 148 6.30 14.75 0.05
C ALA A 148 5.14 14.19 -0.80
N TYR A 149 5.24 12.92 -1.19
CA TYR A 149 4.19 12.25 -1.97
C TYR A 149 4.08 10.77 -1.63
N ILE A 150 2.90 10.20 -1.85
CA ILE A 150 2.71 8.74 -1.89
C ILE A 150 2.77 8.31 -3.34
N GLN A 151 3.64 7.37 -3.68
CA GLN A 151 3.71 6.78 -5.01
C GLN A 151 2.98 5.43 -5.05
N THR A 152 2.13 5.25 -6.06
CA THR A 152 1.38 4.01 -6.30
C THR A 152 1.13 3.80 -7.80
N LEU A 153 0.49 2.70 -8.19
CA LEU A 153 0.11 2.44 -9.58
C LEU A 153 -1.32 2.92 -9.85
N ASP A 154 -1.57 3.39 -11.07
CA ASP A 154 -2.91 3.55 -11.61
C ASP A 154 -3.48 2.20 -12.11
N GLU A 155 -4.60 2.24 -12.82
CA GLU A 155 -5.26 1.09 -13.44
C GLU A 155 -4.51 0.49 -14.64
N ASN A 156 -3.71 1.32 -15.33
CA ASN A 156 -2.93 0.96 -16.51
C ASN A 156 -1.53 0.43 -16.14
N GLY A 157 -1.18 0.50 -14.86
CA GLY A 157 0.14 0.11 -14.36
C GLY A 157 1.19 1.21 -14.54
N ASN A 158 0.79 2.46 -14.75
CA ASN A 158 1.68 3.61 -14.67
C ASN A 158 1.84 4.05 -13.22
N TRP A 159 3.01 4.59 -12.90
CA TRP A 159 3.23 5.20 -11.61
C TRP A 159 2.62 6.60 -11.55
N ILE A 160 1.83 6.80 -10.51
CA ILE A 160 1.25 8.07 -10.11
C ILE A 160 1.78 8.47 -8.74
N VAL A 161 1.68 9.75 -8.42
CA VAL A 161 2.00 10.31 -7.12
C VAL A 161 0.79 11.05 -6.57
N ILE A 162 0.55 10.87 -5.28
CA ILE A 162 -0.43 11.63 -4.52
C ILE A 162 0.33 12.71 -3.77
N ASN A 163 0.15 13.96 -4.17
CA ASN A 163 0.86 15.08 -3.60
C ASN A 163 0.36 15.36 -2.18
N LEU A 164 1.23 15.22 -1.18
CA LEU A 164 0.83 15.40 0.21
C LEU A 164 0.71 16.89 0.58
N GLU A 165 1.30 17.82 -0.17
CA GLU A 165 1.15 19.26 0.07
C GLU A 165 -0.34 19.67 0.07
N GLU A 166 -1.13 19.13 -0.85
CA GLU A 166 -2.56 19.39 -0.93
C GLU A 166 -3.35 18.82 0.24
N ILE A 167 -2.97 17.62 0.69
CA ILE A 167 -3.56 16.97 1.86
C ILE A 167 -3.27 17.80 3.12
N TYR A 168 -2.04 18.33 3.25
CA TYR A 168 -1.68 19.19 4.36
C TYR A 168 -2.36 20.57 4.28
N GLY A 169 -2.47 21.15 3.08
CA GLY A 169 -3.06 22.47 2.85
C GLY A 169 -4.58 22.52 3.09
N SER A 170 -5.28 21.41 2.84
CA SER A 170 -6.73 21.27 3.08
C SER A 170 -7.09 21.03 4.55
N ASP A 171 -6.15 20.54 5.37
CA ASP A 171 -6.32 20.33 6.82
C ASP A 171 -6.16 21.67 7.60
N VAL A 172 -7.25 22.44 7.60
CA VAL A 172 -7.44 23.81 8.10
C VAL A 172 -6.73 24.08 9.44
N GLY A 173 -5.58 24.76 9.40
CA GLY A 173 -4.87 25.23 10.61
C GLY A 173 -3.56 25.97 10.38
N TYR A 174 -2.93 25.80 9.22
CA TYR A 174 -1.67 26.45 8.85
C TYR A 174 -1.87 27.26 7.56
N GLY A 175 -1.25 28.45 7.47
CA GLY A 175 -1.50 29.39 6.38
C GLY A 175 -0.81 29.01 5.06
N SER A 176 0.10 28.03 5.09
CA SER A 176 0.79 27.43 3.92
C SER A 176 1.65 26.23 4.36
N TYR A 177 2.13 25.41 3.42
CA TYR A 177 3.15 24.35 3.62
C TYR A 177 4.42 24.87 4.34
N LEU A 178 4.70 26.18 4.26
CA LEU A 178 5.83 26.80 4.96
C LEU A 178 5.71 26.72 6.49
N ASP A 179 4.49 26.63 7.04
CA ASP A 179 4.29 26.58 8.50
C ASP A 179 4.33 25.14 9.07
N PHE A 180 4.19 24.13 8.21
CA PHE A 180 4.21 22.70 8.55
C PHE A 180 5.06 21.95 7.53
N GLN A 181 6.33 21.71 7.87
CA GLN A 181 7.23 20.90 7.06
C GLN A 181 7.13 19.44 7.52
N PRO A 182 6.45 18.55 6.76
CA PRO A 182 6.32 17.15 7.13
C PRO A 182 7.68 16.47 7.03
N TYR A 183 8.09 15.85 8.14
CA TYR A 183 9.25 15.00 8.19
C TYR A 183 8.83 13.55 7.89
N MET A 184 9.33 13.02 6.77
CA MET A 184 9.02 11.67 6.25
C MET A 184 10.23 11.10 5.49
N GLY A 185 10.18 9.80 5.13
CA GLY A 185 11.15 9.17 4.22
C GLY A 185 12.20 8.27 4.89
N ILE A 186 13.25 7.96 4.15
CA ILE A 186 14.23 6.87 4.41
C ILE A 186 14.90 6.82 5.79
N PHE A 187 15.01 7.97 6.48
CA PHE A 187 15.65 8.08 7.80
C PHE A 187 14.63 8.01 8.93
N GLU A 188 13.35 8.01 8.59
CA GLU A 188 12.30 8.04 9.57
C GLU A 188 11.92 6.67 10.07
N ASN A 189 11.51 6.67 11.33
CA ASN A 189 11.04 5.47 12.00
C ASN A 189 9.78 4.90 11.31
N ASN A 190 9.04 5.72 10.54
CA ASN A 190 7.70 5.41 10.00
C ASN A 190 7.50 5.90 8.56
N ASP A 191 8.27 5.32 7.67
CA ASP A 191 8.37 5.60 6.23
C ASP A 191 7.39 4.79 5.36
N ARG A 192 6.14 4.58 5.80
CA ARG A 192 5.21 3.71 5.07
C ARG A 192 3.74 4.09 5.16
N VAL A 193 2.97 3.55 4.20
CA VAL A 193 1.51 3.45 4.26
C VAL A 193 1.14 2.10 4.90
N VAL A 194 0.19 2.09 5.85
CA VAL A 194 -0.29 0.89 6.55
C VAL A 194 -1.76 0.66 6.22
N PHE A 195 -2.15 -0.61 6.15
CA PHE A 195 -3.51 -1.05 5.90
C PHE A 195 -4.00 -1.96 7.02
N ASP A 196 -5.22 -1.75 7.50
CA ASP A 196 -5.89 -2.65 8.45
C ASP A 196 -6.87 -3.60 7.73
N ALA A 197 -7.45 -4.58 8.42
CA ALA A 197 -8.38 -5.56 7.84
C ALA A 197 -9.65 -4.97 7.22
N GLU A 198 -10.02 -3.78 7.67
CA GLU A 198 -11.29 -3.14 7.36
C GLU A 198 -11.14 -2.20 6.14
N GLY A 199 -10.00 -2.29 5.42
CA GLY A 199 -9.75 -1.56 4.18
C GLY A 199 -9.38 -0.09 4.40
N GLY A 200 -8.78 0.23 5.54
CA GLY A 200 -8.41 1.60 5.89
C GLY A 200 -6.94 1.81 5.63
N MET A 201 -6.62 2.98 5.13
CA MET A 201 -5.28 3.36 4.74
C MET A 201 -4.77 4.45 5.68
N TYR A 202 -3.55 4.26 6.18
CA TYR A 202 -2.95 5.14 7.18
C TYR A 202 -1.52 5.51 6.81
N PHE A 203 -1.12 6.75 7.03
CA PHE A 203 0.29 7.10 7.09
C PHE A 203 0.54 8.12 8.20
N PHE A 204 1.79 8.23 8.61
CA PHE A 204 2.20 9.11 9.70
C PHE A 204 3.11 10.21 9.16
N SER A 205 2.94 11.41 9.69
CA SER A 205 3.77 12.57 9.36
C SER A 205 4.10 13.36 10.61
N TYR A 206 5.30 13.95 10.62
CA TYR A 206 5.79 14.73 11.75
C TYR A 206 6.03 16.19 11.35
N GLY A 207 5.31 17.13 11.95
CA GLY A 207 5.47 18.55 11.64
C GLY A 207 6.44 19.27 12.56
N ARG A 208 7.26 20.15 11.99
CA ARG A 208 7.92 21.22 12.75
C ARG A 208 7.04 22.48 12.69
N ALA A 209 6.56 22.97 13.84
CA ALA A 209 5.89 24.27 13.91
C ALA A 209 6.94 25.40 13.84
N ASP A 210 6.81 26.32 12.88
CA ASP A 210 7.76 27.41 12.60
C ASP A 210 7.75 28.54 13.66
N THR A 211 8.04 28.21 14.92
CA THR A 211 8.01 29.17 16.04
C THR A 211 9.34 29.86 16.31
N GLY A 212 10.35 29.73 15.43
CA GLY A 212 11.68 30.34 15.62
C GLY A 212 12.41 29.90 16.91
N SER A 213 11.88 28.89 17.61
CA SER A 213 12.37 28.35 18.86
C SER A 213 13.13 27.04 18.56
N ALA A 214 14.31 26.86 19.16
CA ALA A 214 15.04 25.59 19.16
C ALA A 214 14.25 24.42 19.81
N TYR A 215 13.06 24.71 20.37
CA TYR A 215 12.10 23.78 20.93
C TYR A 215 10.74 23.85 20.22
N ALA A 216 10.72 23.90 18.88
CA ALA A 216 9.49 23.79 18.12
C ALA A 216 8.67 22.58 18.61
N ASN A 217 7.41 22.82 19.02
CA ASN A 217 6.49 21.76 19.42
C ASN A 217 6.24 20.89 18.19
N TYR A 218 6.89 19.74 18.15
CA TYR A 218 6.65 18.81 17.07
C TYR A 218 5.26 18.22 17.20
N VAL A 219 4.46 18.41 16.17
CA VAL A 219 3.10 17.92 16.12
C VAL A 219 3.08 16.68 15.24
N SER A 220 2.75 15.55 15.83
CA SER A 220 2.59 14.28 15.12
C SER A 220 1.18 14.23 14.53
N LYS A 221 1.05 13.80 13.27
CA LYS A 221 -0.25 13.59 12.63
C LYS A 221 -0.36 12.18 12.05
N LEU A 222 -1.50 11.55 12.31
CA LEU A 222 -1.93 10.35 11.60
C LEU A 222 -2.91 10.78 10.50
N PHE A 223 -2.64 10.36 9.28
CA PHE A 223 -3.56 10.55 8.16
C PHE A 223 -4.31 9.24 7.93
N TYR A 224 -5.62 9.33 7.73
CA TYR A 224 -6.49 8.17 7.54
C TYR A 224 -7.44 8.37 6.38
N SER A 225 -7.60 7.32 5.58
CA SER A 225 -8.60 7.20 4.53
C SER A 225 -9.41 5.92 4.75
N ALA A 226 -10.73 6.04 4.83
CA ALA A 226 -11.65 4.96 5.18
C ALA A 226 -11.95 4.00 4.00
N ASP A 227 -11.84 4.49 2.77
CA ASP A 227 -12.17 3.79 1.52
C ASP A 227 -10.91 3.27 0.80
N SER A 228 -9.74 3.36 1.45
CA SER A 228 -8.42 3.16 0.82
C SER A 228 -8.17 4.09 -0.37
N SER A 229 -8.94 5.18 -0.53
CA SER A 229 -8.68 6.18 -1.56
C SER A 229 -7.59 7.13 -1.07
N PRO A 230 -6.51 7.33 -1.84
CA PRO A 230 -5.49 8.28 -1.47
C PRO A 230 -5.92 9.74 -1.60
N GLU A 231 -7.13 10.01 -2.09
CA GLU A 231 -7.66 11.35 -2.20
C GLU A 231 -8.42 11.83 -0.94
N ASN A 232 -8.81 10.88 -0.07
CA ASN A 232 -9.76 11.13 1.01
C ASN A 232 -9.11 11.12 2.40
N PHE A 233 -7.86 11.54 2.50
CA PHE A 233 -7.16 11.55 3.78
C PHE A 233 -7.67 12.64 4.74
N LYS A 234 -7.93 12.23 5.97
CA LYS A 234 -8.20 13.11 7.12
C LYS A 234 -7.03 13.09 8.09
N GLY A 235 -6.61 14.26 8.55
CA GLY A 235 -5.52 14.43 9.52
C GLY A 235 -6.00 14.38 10.96
N TYR A 236 -5.31 13.62 11.80
CA TYR A 236 -5.57 13.49 13.24
C TYR A 236 -4.35 13.88 14.05
N TYR A 237 -4.52 14.84 14.95
CA TYR A 237 -3.47 15.26 15.86
C TYR A 237 -3.15 14.18 16.88
N LEU A 238 -1.87 13.81 16.93
CA LEU A 238 -1.31 12.91 17.93
C LEU A 238 -0.33 13.70 18.82
N PRO A 239 -0.27 13.38 20.12
CA PRO A 239 0.83 13.82 20.97
C PRO A 239 2.18 13.33 20.40
N LYS A 240 3.29 13.91 20.86
CA LYS A 240 4.62 13.63 20.29
C LYS A 240 5.03 12.15 20.48
N GLY A 241 5.59 11.54 19.42
CA GLY A 241 6.32 10.26 19.51
C GLY A 241 5.54 9.01 19.12
N TYR A 242 4.41 9.18 18.44
CA TYR A 242 3.48 8.10 18.08
C TYR A 242 3.85 7.51 16.75
N TYR A 243 3.48 6.25 16.54
CA TYR A 243 3.54 5.65 15.22
C TYR A 243 2.62 4.44 15.06
N PRO A 244 2.15 4.17 13.83
CA PRO A 244 1.30 3.02 13.59
C PRO A 244 2.09 1.72 13.80
N GLU A 245 1.41 0.71 14.34
CA GLU A 245 1.95 -0.65 14.41
C GLU A 245 2.54 -1.02 13.06
N ILE A 246 3.72 -1.61 13.15
CA ILE A 246 4.42 -2.06 12.01
C ILE A 246 3.91 -3.46 11.64
N ALA A 247 3.07 -3.48 10.61
CA ALA A 247 2.54 -4.69 10.01
C ALA A 247 3.63 -5.51 9.29
N ASP A 248 3.76 -6.79 9.67
CA ASP A 248 4.37 -7.81 8.80
C ASP A 248 3.37 -8.20 7.70
N SER A 249 3.62 -7.86 6.46
CA SER A 249 2.64 -7.75 5.37
C SER A 249 1.76 -8.98 5.03
N PHE A 250 1.95 -10.15 5.65
CA PHE A 250 1.07 -11.32 5.45
C PHE A 250 -0.30 -11.24 6.14
N ASN A 251 -0.42 -10.85 7.42
CA ASN A 251 -1.73 -10.94 8.10
C ASN A 251 -2.68 -9.81 7.68
N SER A 252 -3.79 -10.19 7.06
CA SER A 252 -4.88 -9.30 6.61
C SER A 252 -5.94 -9.02 7.68
N ASP A 253 -5.91 -9.69 8.83
CA ASP A 253 -6.99 -9.68 9.85
C ASP A 253 -6.72 -8.71 11.03
N ARG A 254 -6.02 -7.61 10.75
CA ARG A 254 -5.48 -6.69 11.77
C ARG A 254 -6.39 -5.51 12.08
N LYS A 255 -6.36 -5.09 13.35
CA LYS A 255 -6.79 -3.75 13.77
C LYS A 255 -5.58 -2.86 14.00
N LEU A 256 -5.66 -1.61 13.58
CA LEU A 256 -4.58 -0.65 13.81
C LEU A 256 -4.43 -0.37 15.32
N SER A 257 -3.23 -0.61 15.82
CA SER A 257 -2.75 -0.09 17.12
C SER A 257 -1.71 1.00 16.85
N LEU A 258 -1.72 2.08 17.62
CA LEU A 258 -0.62 3.06 17.63
C LEU A 258 0.33 2.72 18.77
N LEU A 259 1.61 2.64 18.48
CA LEU A 259 2.69 2.43 19.44
C LEU A 259 3.48 3.72 19.61
N ILE A 260 3.97 3.96 20.83
CA ILE A 260 4.61 5.22 21.18
C ILE A 260 5.84 4.90 22.01
N ALA A 261 7.02 5.34 21.56
CA ALA A 261 8.20 5.40 22.42
C ALA A 261 8.37 6.85 22.91
N SER A 262 7.78 7.16 24.06
CA SER A 262 7.85 8.50 24.67
C SER A 262 8.20 8.38 26.15
N ASP A 263 8.95 9.37 26.65
CA ASP A 263 9.34 9.44 28.06
C ASP A 263 9.88 8.12 28.62
N LYS A 264 10.71 7.45 27.81
CA LYS A 264 11.39 6.22 28.19
C LYS A 264 10.43 5.02 28.35
N LYS A 265 9.22 5.09 27.81
CA LYS A 265 8.20 4.03 27.91
C LYS A 265 7.62 3.70 26.54
N ILE A 266 7.17 2.46 26.40
CA ILE A 266 6.35 2.03 25.26
C ILE A 266 4.88 2.10 25.68
N ASN A 267 4.09 2.89 24.95
CA ASN A 267 2.64 2.97 25.13
C ASN A 267 1.92 2.42 23.89
N ALA A 268 0.71 1.91 24.09
CA ALA A 268 -0.21 1.52 23.02
C ALA A 268 -1.53 2.30 23.12
N ILE A 269 -2.12 2.59 21.97
CA ILE A 269 -3.44 3.18 21.81
C ILE A 269 -4.20 2.38 20.77
N SER A 270 -5.45 2.03 21.09
CA SER A 270 -6.37 1.43 20.14
C SER A 270 -7.02 2.51 19.30
N VAL A 271 -7.07 2.27 17.99
CA VAL A 271 -7.81 3.10 17.04
C VAL A 271 -9.14 2.41 16.75
N LYS A 272 -10.24 3.13 16.96
CA LYS A 272 -11.58 2.66 16.63
C LYS A 272 -12.13 3.49 15.47
N ARG A 273 -12.69 2.80 14.48
CA ARG A 273 -13.45 3.45 13.42
C ARG A 273 -14.84 3.79 13.90
N ASP A 274 -15.28 5.00 13.58
CA ASP A 274 -16.67 5.43 13.66
C ASP A 274 -17.10 5.95 12.29
N MET A 275 -17.63 5.05 11.45
CA MET A 275 -17.91 5.31 10.03
C MET A 275 -16.66 5.80 9.28
N ASP A 276 -16.62 7.09 8.91
CA ASP A 276 -15.54 7.75 8.18
C ASP A 276 -14.54 8.47 9.10
N ASP A 277 -14.63 8.28 10.43
CA ASP A 277 -13.84 8.98 11.43
C ASP A 277 -13.07 8.02 12.36
N LEU A 278 -12.08 8.53 13.08
CA LEU A 278 -11.27 7.80 14.05
C LEU A 278 -11.51 8.29 15.47
N ALA A 279 -11.71 7.34 16.38
CA ALA A 279 -11.69 7.55 17.81
C ALA A 279 -10.48 6.86 18.43
N PHE A 280 -9.75 7.57 19.29
CA PHE A 280 -8.58 7.08 20.00
C PHE A 280 -8.92 6.74 21.45
N THR A 281 -8.40 5.63 21.96
CA THR A 281 -8.46 5.34 23.41
C THR A 281 -7.41 6.15 24.18
N GLU A 282 -7.52 6.16 25.52
CA GLU A 282 -6.38 6.57 26.35
C GLU A 282 -5.18 5.64 26.11
N SER A 283 -3.97 6.21 26.22
CA SER A 283 -2.73 5.45 26.09
C SER A 283 -2.50 4.55 27.29
N VAL A 284 -2.10 3.30 27.05
CA VAL A 284 -1.73 2.34 28.08
C VAL A 284 -0.24 2.02 27.97
N ILE A 285 0.49 2.02 29.09
CA ILE A 285 1.90 1.64 29.13
C ILE A 285 2.01 0.12 28.92
N VAL A 286 2.71 -0.29 27.86
CA VAL A 286 2.99 -1.70 27.51
C VAL A 286 4.37 -2.14 28.00
N SER A 287 5.33 -1.22 28.06
CA SER A 287 6.63 -1.55 28.66
C SER A 287 6.55 -1.67 30.18
N SER A 288 7.62 -2.16 30.82
CA SER A 288 7.72 -2.05 32.27
C SER A 288 7.73 -0.56 32.68
N PRO A 289 6.95 -0.16 33.71
CA PRO A 289 6.83 1.23 34.13
C PRO A 289 8.13 1.82 34.71
N ASP A 290 9.05 0.95 35.13
CA ASP A 290 10.34 1.31 35.74
C ASP A 290 11.52 1.21 34.75
N CYS A 291 11.26 0.86 33.50
CA CYS A 291 12.27 0.63 32.47
C CYS A 291 12.44 1.84 31.57
N ASN A 292 13.63 2.00 30.97
CA ASN A 292 13.82 2.96 29.88
C ASN A 292 13.78 2.23 28.54
N SER A 293 12.55 2.08 28.07
CA SER A 293 12.20 1.20 26.97
C SER A 293 12.22 1.95 25.64
N GLN A 294 12.83 1.30 24.64
CA GLN A 294 12.90 1.77 23.26
C GLN A 294 12.87 0.59 22.32
N PHE A 295 12.57 0.83 21.04
CA PHE A 295 12.55 -0.21 20.01
C PHE A 295 13.92 -0.43 19.36
N GLY A 296 14.83 0.54 19.50
CA GLY A 296 16.12 0.59 18.82
C GLY A 296 16.14 1.66 17.72
N PRO A 297 17.28 1.85 17.02
CA PRO A 297 17.39 2.82 15.93
C PRO A 297 16.67 2.30 14.68
N MET A 298 15.54 2.91 14.30
CA MET A 298 14.71 2.43 13.19
C MET A 298 15.16 2.95 11.81
N HIS A 299 16.26 3.73 11.76
CA HIS A 299 16.81 4.21 10.50
C HIS A 299 17.32 3.05 9.62
N THR A 300 17.81 1.96 10.20
CA THR A 300 18.36 0.81 9.44
C THR A 300 17.88 -0.50 10.04
N GLY A 301 17.45 -1.43 9.18
CA GLY A 301 16.79 -2.66 9.62
C GLY A 301 15.68 -2.39 10.63
N ILE A 302 15.52 -3.31 11.60
CA ILE A 302 14.61 -3.24 12.75
C ILE A 302 13.19 -2.90 12.28
N VAL A 303 12.75 -3.63 11.26
CA VAL A 303 11.53 -3.26 10.54
C VAL A 303 10.31 -3.49 11.41
N ASN A 304 10.21 -4.61 12.14
CA ASN A 304 8.98 -5.03 12.82
C ASN A 304 9.18 -5.22 14.35
N PRO A 305 9.00 -4.19 15.19
CA PRO A 305 9.00 -4.35 16.66
C PRO A 305 7.68 -4.87 17.22
N SER A 306 6.67 -5.10 16.38
CA SER A 306 5.35 -5.52 16.79
C SER A 306 4.69 -6.43 15.75
N ALA A 307 3.72 -7.23 16.18
CA ALA A 307 2.86 -8.01 15.30
C ALA A 307 1.46 -8.21 15.92
N THR A 308 0.40 -7.96 15.16
CA THR A 308 -0.99 -8.15 15.62
C THR A 308 -1.63 -9.42 15.06
N ILE A 309 -2.31 -10.14 15.96
CA ILE A 309 -3.18 -11.29 15.68
C ILE A 309 -4.57 -10.98 16.26
N GLY A 310 -5.56 -10.77 15.39
CA GLY A 310 -6.90 -10.34 15.79
C GLY A 310 -6.86 -9.01 16.55
N ASN A 311 -7.21 -9.03 17.85
CA ASN A 311 -7.18 -7.83 18.69
C ASN A 311 -5.92 -7.73 19.56
N ILE A 312 -4.99 -8.69 19.49
CA ILE A 312 -3.80 -8.71 20.34
C ILE A 312 -2.60 -8.22 19.54
N THR A 313 -2.03 -7.10 19.96
CA THR A 313 -0.76 -6.57 19.46
C THR A 313 0.37 -7.07 20.35
N HIS A 314 1.25 -7.89 19.78
CA HIS A 314 2.49 -8.37 20.39
C HIS A 314 3.58 -7.33 20.17
N VAL A 315 4.35 -7.01 21.21
CA VAL A 315 5.34 -5.93 21.19
C VAL A 315 6.65 -6.42 21.77
N VAL A 316 7.76 -6.20 21.05
CA VAL A 316 9.12 -6.40 21.56
C VAL A 316 9.86 -5.08 21.66
N TYR A 317 10.70 -4.95 22.68
CA TYR A 317 11.45 -3.73 22.96
C TYR A 317 12.71 -4.05 23.77
N LEU A 318 13.59 -3.08 23.93
CA LEU A 318 14.81 -3.21 24.71
C LEU A 318 14.90 -2.17 25.84
N ASP A 319 15.78 -2.42 26.79
CA ASP A 319 16.14 -1.49 27.86
C ASP A 319 17.67 -1.39 27.98
N ILE A 320 18.21 -0.18 27.77
CA ILE A 320 19.65 0.11 27.94
C ILE A 320 20.02 0.62 29.34
N PHE A 321 19.03 0.85 30.21
CA PHE A 321 19.20 1.38 31.57
C PHE A 321 18.95 0.33 32.66
N LYS A 322 18.30 -0.79 32.32
CA LYS A 322 18.31 -2.03 33.12
C LYS A 322 19.08 -3.14 32.41
N PRO A 323 20.39 -2.98 32.21
CA PRO A 323 21.17 -4.01 31.55
C PRO A 323 21.34 -5.25 32.43
N ILE A 324 21.63 -6.38 31.77
CA ILE A 324 22.06 -7.60 32.44
C ILE A 324 23.58 -7.63 32.38
N GLY A 325 24.22 -7.15 33.45
CA GLY A 325 25.66 -6.85 33.42
C GLY A 325 25.94 -5.73 32.42
N ASN A 326 26.70 -6.04 31.37
CA ASN A 326 27.04 -5.11 30.29
C ASN A 326 26.18 -5.31 29.03
N GLU A 327 25.21 -6.23 29.07
CA GLU A 327 24.35 -6.57 27.94
C GLU A 327 23.03 -5.77 27.95
N THR A 328 22.52 -5.45 26.77
CA THR A 328 21.22 -4.82 26.58
C THR A 328 20.11 -5.84 26.80
N ALA A 329 19.20 -5.58 27.74
CA ALA A 329 18.06 -6.45 28.02
C ALA A 329 16.95 -6.25 26.97
N GLN A 330 16.31 -7.35 26.55
CA GLN A 330 15.26 -7.34 25.52
C GLN A 330 14.03 -8.10 26.01
N TYR A 331 12.87 -7.51 25.79
CA TYR A 331 11.61 -7.89 26.40
C TYR A 331 10.50 -8.10 25.37
N TYR A 332 9.49 -8.86 25.78
CA TYR A 332 8.22 -9.03 25.11
C TYR A 332 7.07 -8.59 26.04
N ASN A 333 6.03 -8.00 25.46
CA ASN A 333 4.72 -7.89 26.10
C ASN A 333 3.60 -7.88 25.04
N TRP A 334 2.34 -7.79 25.46
CA TRP A 334 1.19 -7.71 24.57
C TRP A 334 0.14 -6.71 25.06
N TYR A 335 -0.68 -6.24 24.13
CA TYR A 335 -1.80 -5.33 24.35
C TYR A 335 -3.05 -5.82 23.61
N ASN A 336 -4.22 -5.79 24.25
CA ASN A 336 -5.49 -6.13 23.63
C ASN A 336 -6.28 -4.85 23.29
N SER A 337 -6.39 -4.54 22.00
CA SER A 337 -7.03 -3.31 21.51
C SER A 337 -8.55 -3.27 21.73
N LYS A 338 -9.18 -4.42 22.01
CA LYS A 338 -10.61 -4.52 22.32
C LYS A 338 -10.92 -4.25 23.78
N THR A 339 -10.13 -4.82 24.70
CA THR A 339 -10.37 -4.72 26.15
C THR A 339 -9.54 -3.63 26.83
N GLY A 340 -8.45 -3.18 26.19
CA GLY A 340 -7.47 -2.29 26.81
C GLY A 340 -6.48 -3.01 27.75
N GLU A 341 -6.57 -4.34 27.87
CA GLU A 341 -5.71 -5.13 28.75
C GLU A 341 -4.27 -5.18 28.23
N VAL A 342 -3.32 -5.19 29.16
CA VAL A 342 -1.88 -5.31 28.90
C VAL A 342 -1.32 -6.48 29.70
N GLY A 343 -0.40 -7.22 29.09
CA GLY A 343 0.30 -8.32 29.74
C GLY A 343 1.37 -7.87 30.74
N THR A 344 2.07 -8.84 31.33
CA THR A 344 3.26 -8.59 32.15
C THR A 344 4.51 -8.71 31.28
N PRO A 345 5.45 -7.74 31.31
CA PRO A 345 6.72 -7.83 30.61
C PRO A 345 7.49 -9.13 30.88
N VAL A 346 7.91 -9.79 29.80
CA VAL A 346 8.74 -11.01 29.84
C VAL A 346 10.13 -10.68 29.33
N LEU A 347 11.17 -10.96 30.13
CA LEU A 347 12.56 -10.90 29.66
C LEU A 347 12.82 -12.07 28.72
N LEU A 348 13.12 -11.78 27.45
CA LEU A 348 13.47 -12.80 26.46
C LEU A 348 14.95 -13.17 26.53
N GLY A 349 15.79 -12.20 26.90
CA GLY A 349 17.23 -12.36 27.03
C GLY A 349 17.96 -11.02 26.94
N SER A 350 19.27 -11.09 26.76
CA SER A 350 20.13 -9.93 26.56
C SER A 350 21.18 -10.19 25.50
N THR A 351 21.71 -9.12 24.91
CA THR A 351 22.78 -9.19 23.89
C THR A 351 23.83 -8.11 24.12
N ILE A 352 25.06 -8.40 23.72
CA ILE A 352 26.21 -7.49 23.83
C ILE A 352 26.34 -6.61 22.59
N SER A 353 27.20 -5.60 22.72
CA SER A 353 27.55 -4.64 21.68
C SER A 353 29.06 -4.62 21.54
N GLY A 354 29.59 -4.25 20.37
CA GLY A 354 31.05 -4.16 20.16
C GLY A 354 31.78 -3.21 21.14
N SER A 355 31.05 -2.26 21.74
CA SER A 355 31.53 -1.35 22.78
C SER A 355 31.49 -1.94 24.21
N ASN A 356 31.03 -3.18 24.38
CA ASN A 356 30.80 -3.86 25.65
C ASN A 356 29.96 -3.05 26.65
N ASN A 357 28.98 -2.29 26.14
CA ASN A 357 28.02 -1.52 26.92
C ASN A 357 26.60 -1.68 26.35
N PRO A 358 25.56 -1.39 27.15
CA PRO A 358 24.19 -1.37 26.66
C PRO A 358 24.03 -0.37 25.51
N ASP A 359 23.34 -0.78 24.46
CA ASP A 359 23.32 -0.10 23.18
C ASP A 359 21.93 -0.16 22.55
N SER A 360 21.46 0.98 22.05
CA SER A 360 20.17 1.09 21.38
C SER A 360 20.13 0.24 20.10
N HIS A 361 21.27 -0.02 19.48
CA HIS A 361 21.42 -0.84 18.27
C HIS A 361 20.93 -2.28 18.41
N ASN A 362 20.71 -2.74 19.65
CA ASN A 362 20.33 -4.12 19.95
C ASN A 362 18.80 -4.36 19.83
N GLY A 363 18.10 -3.57 19.02
CA GLY A 363 16.64 -3.63 18.81
C GLY A 363 16.14 -5.04 18.40
N PRO A 364 15.20 -5.65 19.14
CA PRO A 364 14.56 -6.89 18.72
C PRO A 364 13.56 -6.68 17.58
N VAL A 365 13.30 -7.74 16.82
CA VAL A 365 12.20 -7.81 15.85
C VAL A 365 11.34 -9.04 16.09
N ILE A 366 10.05 -8.91 15.82
CA ILE A 366 9.03 -9.96 15.97
C ILE A 366 8.26 -10.17 14.66
N THR A 367 7.87 -11.41 14.41
CA THR A 367 6.91 -11.81 13.38
C THR A 367 6.04 -12.95 13.88
N VAL A 368 5.03 -13.33 13.10
CA VAL A 368 4.14 -14.45 13.35
C VAL A 368 4.01 -15.31 12.09
N ASP A 369 4.06 -16.64 12.24
CA ASP A 369 3.84 -17.58 11.15
C ASP A 369 2.37 -17.98 10.96
N SER A 370 2.10 -18.77 9.92
CA SER A 370 0.76 -19.28 9.60
C SER A 370 0.15 -20.18 10.69
N GLU A 371 0.95 -20.67 11.64
CA GLU A 371 0.51 -21.48 12.78
C GLU A 371 0.25 -20.61 14.04
N ASN A 372 0.35 -19.29 13.92
CA ASN A 372 0.33 -18.32 15.01
C ASN A 372 1.50 -18.46 16.00
N THR A 373 2.62 -19.04 15.58
CA THR A 373 3.86 -19.03 16.35
C THR A 373 4.49 -17.64 16.27
N LEU A 374 4.77 -17.04 17.43
CA LEU A 374 5.53 -15.79 17.51
C LEU A 374 7.02 -16.11 17.41
N HIS A 375 7.73 -15.39 16.55
CA HIS A 375 9.17 -15.54 16.35
C HIS A 375 9.87 -14.23 16.69
N VAL A 376 10.90 -14.29 17.54
CA VAL A 376 11.67 -13.11 17.94
C VAL A 376 13.15 -13.31 17.66
N VAL A 377 13.75 -12.35 16.95
CA VAL A 377 15.20 -12.21 16.85
C VAL A 377 15.63 -11.07 17.75
N LEU A 378 16.47 -11.39 18.73
CA LEU A 378 17.08 -10.43 19.64
C LEU A 378 18.25 -9.76 18.90
N GLY A 379 18.16 -8.45 18.69
CA GLY A 379 19.16 -7.67 17.98
C GLY A 379 20.46 -7.55 18.77
N ALA A 380 21.55 -7.20 18.08
CA ALA A 380 22.86 -6.96 18.67
C ALA A 380 23.61 -5.88 17.89
N HIS A 381 24.78 -5.45 18.36
CA HIS A 381 25.64 -4.51 17.63
C HIS A 381 27.01 -5.11 17.36
N ASN A 382 27.22 -5.55 16.12
CA ASN A 382 28.42 -6.25 15.64
C ASN A 382 28.78 -7.46 16.52
N SER A 383 27.77 -8.13 17.07
CA SER A 383 27.88 -9.15 18.11
C SER A 383 26.84 -10.26 17.89
N PRO A 384 26.89 -11.39 18.61
CA PRO A 384 25.96 -12.50 18.39
C PRO A 384 24.48 -12.09 18.57
N MET A 385 23.67 -12.29 17.54
CA MET A 385 22.20 -12.18 17.65
C MET A 385 21.61 -13.49 18.16
N LYS A 386 20.46 -13.42 18.83
CA LYS A 386 19.79 -14.60 19.41
C LYS A 386 18.37 -14.75 18.85
N TYR A 387 17.82 -15.96 18.95
CA TYR A 387 16.49 -16.31 18.48
C TYR A 387 15.70 -17.07 19.55
N THR A 388 14.42 -16.73 19.70
CA THR A 388 13.44 -17.45 20.52
C THR A 388 12.06 -17.40 19.86
N TYR A 389 11.10 -18.18 20.36
CA TYR A 389 9.76 -18.26 19.80
C TYR A 389 8.72 -18.64 20.87
N SER A 390 7.45 -18.46 20.55
CA SER A 390 6.34 -18.85 21.42
C SER A 390 5.17 -19.41 20.62
N THR A 391 4.67 -20.57 21.03
CA THR A 391 3.55 -21.29 20.38
C THR A 391 2.23 -21.15 21.14
N ASP A 392 2.20 -20.38 22.22
CA ASP A 392 1.03 -20.26 23.12
C ASP A 392 0.54 -18.81 23.28
N GLY A 393 0.82 -17.98 22.27
CA GLY A 393 0.46 -16.57 22.25
C GLY A 393 1.37 -15.70 23.12
N GLY A 394 2.62 -16.13 23.33
CA GLY A 394 3.62 -15.39 24.09
C GLY A 394 3.56 -15.59 25.61
N LYS A 395 2.89 -16.63 26.10
CA LYS A 395 2.82 -16.95 27.53
C LYS A 395 4.10 -17.62 28.00
N THR A 396 4.68 -18.48 27.18
CA THR A 396 5.95 -19.15 27.46
C THR A 396 6.96 -18.94 26.33
N TRP A 397 8.23 -18.84 26.73
CA TRP A 397 9.38 -18.63 25.84
C TRP A 397 10.53 -19.52 26.30
N PRO A 398 11.13 -20.33 25.41
CA PRO A 398 12.37 -21.01 25.71
C PRO A 398 13.53 -19.99 25.78
N ALA A 399 14.64 -20.42 26.39
CA ALA A 399 15.86 -19.60 26.42
C ALA A 399 16.31 -19.26 24.99
N ALA A 400 16.62 -17.98 24.75
CA ALA A 400 17.06 -17.53 23.44
C ALA A 400 18.40 -18.21 23.07
N THR A 401 18.43 -18.78 21.87
CA THR A 401 19.59 -19.50 21.33
C THR A 401 20.39 -18.58 20.40
N GLN A 402 21.71 -18.73 20.34
CA GLN A 402 22.51 -17.96 19.39
C GLN A 402 22.12 -18.32 17.96
N LEU A 403 21.81 -17.30 17.15
CA LEU A 403 21.42 -17.43 15.76
C LEU A 403 22.62 -17.24 14.82
N VAL A 404 23.39 -16.17 15.05
CA VAL A 404 24.61 -15.82 14.31
C VAL A 404 25.70 -15.39 15.29
N ASP A 405 26.95 -15.42 14.83
CA ASP A 405 28.12 -14.97 15.58
C ASP A 405 28.28 -13.44 15.62
N SER A 406 27.84 -12.74 14.57
CA SER A 406 27.87 -11.29 14.50
C SER A 406 26.78 -10.76 13.57
N GLY A 407 26.02 -9.79 14.06
CA GLY A 407 25.02 -9.08 13.26
C GLY A 407 24.59 -7.77 13.90
N THR A 408 23.99 -6.90 13.08
CA THR A 408 23.31 -5.68 13.52
C THR A 408 22.08 -5.43 12.66
N TYR A 409 21.05 -4.81 13.24
CA TYR A 409 19.85 -4.34 12.54
C TYR A 409 19.05 -5.46 11.85
N PRO A 410 18.49 -6.41 12.61
CA PRO A 410 17.69 -7.48 12.03
C PRO A 410 16.42 -6.94 11.35
N SER A 411 16.09 -7.47 10.19
CA SER A 411 14.86 -7.20 9.44
C SER A 411 14.19 -8.53 9.13
N LEU A 412 13.05 -8.79 9.77
CA LEU A 412 12.40 -10.09 9.80
C LEU A 412 10.96 -10.02 9.27
N VAL A 413 10.64 -10.88 8.32
CA VAL A 413 9.27 -11.08 7.79
C VAL A 413 8.96 -12.57 7.70
N THR A 414 7.67 -12.92 7.69
CA THR A 414 7.21 -14.30 7.47
C THR A 414 6.42 -14.43 6.17
N ALA A 415 6.74 -15.46 5.40
CA ALA A 415 6.03 -15.81 4.18
C ALA A 415 4.72 -16.57 4.44
N PRO A 416 3.77 -16.56 3.47
CA PRO A 416 2.51 -17.30 3.58
C PRO A 416 2.66 -18.79 3.90
N ASP A 417 3.79 -19.40 3.50
CA ASP A 417 4.11 -20.81 3.75
C ASP A 417 4.76 -21.06 5.13
N GLY A 418 4.84 -20.02 5.97
CA GLY A 418 5.47 -20.06 7.30
C GLY A 418 6.99 -19.93 7.28
N THR A 419 7.61 -19.67 6.12
CA THR A 419 9.06 -19.44 6.05
C THR A 419 9.43 -18.07 6.62
N LEU A 420 10.39 -18.05 7.56
CA LEU A 420 10.96 -16.81 8.08
C LEU A 420 12.10 -16.33 7.17
N HIS A 421 12.13 -15.04 6.89
CA HIS A 421 13.18 -14.38 6.12
C HIS A 421 13.83 -13.29 6.96
N LEU A 422 15.14 -13.41 7.17
CA LEU A 422 15.93 -12.49 8.00
C LEU A 422 17.05 -11.88 7.17
N ILE A 423 17.08 -10.55 7.12
CA ILE A 423 18.20 -9.78 6.56
C ILE A 423 18.78 -8.90 7.65
N PHE A 424 20.11 -8.79 7.70
CA PHE A 424 20.82 -7.99 8.69
C PHE A 424 22.17 -7.56 8.15
N ARG A 425 22.81 -6.60 8.83
CA ARG A 425 24.17 -6.16 8.52
C ARG A 425 25.19 -7.03 9.23
N ARG A 426 26.20 -7.51 8.48
CA ARG A 426 27.33 -8.29 9.02
C ARG A 426 28.66 -7.70 8.55
N ILE A 427 29.69 -7.87 9.37
CA ILE A 427 31.07 -7.52 9.04
C ILE A 427 31.82 -8.79 8.64
N GLU A 428 32.44 -8.76 7.46
CA GLU A 428 33.35 -9.81 6.98
C GLU A 428 34.50 -9.14 6.22
N ASP A 429 35.74 -9.49 6.55
CA ASP A 429 36.96 -8.93 5.92
C ASP A 429 37.03 -7.39 5.94
N ASN A 430 36.63 -6.77 7.05
CA ASN A 430 36.53 -5.31 7.20
C ASN A 430 35.57 -4.63 6.21
N GLN A 431 34.58 -5.39 5.72
CA GLN A 431 33.51 -4.89 4.86
C GLN A 431 32.15 -5.11 5.51
N TRP A 432 31.31 -4.08 5.46
CA TRP A 432 29.94 -4.12 5.95
C TRP A 432 29.04 -4.59 4.80
N LYS A 433 28.34 -5.71 5.00
CA LYS A 433 27.55 -6.43 3.99
C LYS A 433 26.13 -6.61 4.47
N LEU A 434 25.16 -6.72 3.56
CA LEU A 434 23.86 -7.31 3.91
C LEU A 434 23.95 -8.82 3.78
N TRP A 435 23.44 -9.51 4.79
CA TRP A 435 23.47 -10.96 4.90
C TRP A 435 22.05 -11.50 5.01
N TYR A 436 21.80 -12.67 4.42
CA TYR A 436 20.47 -13.25 4.34
C TYR A 436 20.42 -14.64 4.98
N PHE A 437 19.43 -14.85 5.84
CA PHE A 437 19.09 -16.12 6.47
C PHE A 437 17.64 -16.45 6.18
N ARG A 438 17.31 -17.73 6.06
CA ARG A 438 15.92 -18.20 6.03
C ARG A 438 15.69 -19.35 6.99
N LYS A 439 14.46 -19.51 7.45
CA LYS A 439 14.04 -20.68 8.23
C LYS A 439 12.70 -21.19 7.69
N PRO A 440 12.67 -22.30 6.94
CA PRO A 440 11.42 -22.93 6.54
C PRO A 440 10.58 -23.33 7.75
N LEU A 441 9.26 -23.42 7.58
CA LEU A 441 8.35 -23.91 8.61
C LEU A 441 8.78 -25.32 9.06
N GLY A 442 8.87 -25.54 10.38
CA GLY A 442 9.39 -26.78 10.97
C GLY A 442 10.89 -27.09 10.71
N GLY A 443 11.57 -26.30 9.88
CA GLY A 443 12.98 -26.48 9.51
C GLY A 443 13.97 -25.70 10.40
N ALA A 444 15.26 -25.96 10.18
CA ALA A 444 16.36 -25.21 10.79
C ALA A 444 16.65 -23.90 10.03
N TRP A 445 17.34 -22.97 10.70
CA TRP A 445 17.90 -21.79 10.06
C TRP A 445 18.95 -22.18 9.01
N GLN A 446 18.92 -21.50 7.88
CA GLN A 446 19.81 -21.68 6.75
C GLN A 446 20.54 -20.36 6.50
N ASP A 447 21.86 -20.38 6.57
CA ASP A 447 22.70 -19.28 6.13
C ASP A 447 22.72 -19.26 4.60
N MET A 448 22.06 -18.26 4.02
CA MET A 448 22.01 -18.09 2.56
C MET A 448 23.23 -17.30 2.06
N GLY A 449 24.00 -16.68 2.95
CA GLY A 449 25.19 -15.90 2.63
C GLY A 449 24.92 -14.41 2.40
N LYS A 450 25.97 -13.72 1.96
CA LYS A 450 25.95 -12.31 1.55
C LYS A 450 24.93 -12.07 0.44
N LEU A 451 24.13 -11.02 0.57
CA LEU A 451 23.21 -10.54 -0.46
C LEU A 451 23.78 -9.31 -1.19
N THR A 452 24.45 -8.42 -0.45
CA THR A 452 25.18 -7.28 -1.01
C THR A 452 26.62 -7.27 -0.50
N GLN A 453 27.55 -6.80 -1.32
CA GLN A 453 28.95 -6.66 -0.94
C GLN A 453 29.57 -5.41 -1.58
N PRO A 454 30.13 -4.47 -0.79
CA PRO A 454 30.86 -3.34 -1.34
C PRO A 454 32.32 -3.69 -1.61
N VAL A 455 33.00 -2.96 -2.49
CA VAL A 455 34.48 -2.94 -2.55
C VAL A 455 35.11 -2.10 -1.45
N HIS A 456 34.39 -1.07 -0.97
CA HIS A 456 34.84 -0.20 0.11
C HIS A 456 35.26 -1.01 1.36
N GLN A 457 36.33 -0.54 2.00
CA GLN A 457 36.92 -1.09 3.20
C GLN A 457 36.70 -0.12 4.35
N GLY A 458 35.99 -0.54 5.39
CA GLY A 458 35.57 0.33 6.47
C GLY A 458 34.06 0.43 6.61
N TYR A 459 33.64 1.40 7.43
CA TYR A 459 32.26 1.49 7.89
C TYR A 459 31.31 1.84 6.75
N ALA A 460 30.25 1.03 6.60
CA ALA A 460 29.15 1.33 5.72
C ALA A 460 27.80 1.02 6.37
N VAL A 461 26.78 1.72 5.89
CA VAL A 461 25.40 1.54 6.33
C VAL A 461 24.53 1.22 5.14
N TYR A 462 23.61 0.30 5.39
CA TYR A 462 22.50 0.00 4.51
C TYR A 462 21.23 0.40 5.24
N TYR A 463 20.50 1.42 4.78
CA TYR A 463 19.18 1.72 5.35
C TYR A 463 18.13 0.73 4.83
N HIS A 464 18.39 -0.55 5.09
CA HIS A 464 17.64 -1.64 4.50
C HIS A 464 16.31 -1.89 5.22
N LYS A 465 15.30 -2.29 4.45
CA LYS A 465 13.96 -2.65 4.93
C LYS A 465 13.45 -3.84 4.12
N LEU A 466 13.18 -4.96 4.78
CA LEU A 466 12.55 -6.13 4.16
C LEU A 466 11.02 -6.04 4.33
N THR A 467 10.31 -6.18 3.22
CA THR A 467 8.86 -6.33 3.14
C THR A 467 8.54 -7.61 2.36
N ILE A 468 7.36 -8.18 2.59
CA ILE A 468 6.78 -9.21 1.74
C ILE A 468 5.47 -8.71 1.12
N ASP A 469 5.06 -9.17 -0.04
CA ASP A 469 3.78 -8.79 -0.61
C ASP A 469 2.66 -9.79 -0.23
N ARG A 470 1.42 -9.53 -0.64
CA ARG A 470 0.25 -10.36 -0.30
C ARG A 470 0.28 -11.76 -0.93
N ILE A 471 1.14 -12.00 -1.92
CA ILE A 471 1.32 -13.30 -2.57
C ILE A 471 2.64 -13.99 -2.19
N GLY A 472 3.38 -13.43 -1.23
CA GLY A 472 4.56 -14.07 -0.65
C GLY A 472 5.89 -13.73 -1.35
N ARG A 473 5.92 -12.74 -2.24
CA ARG A 473 7.17 -12.26 -2.86
C ARG A 473 7.90 -11.30 -1.93
N LEU A 474 9.21 -11.42 -1.87
CA LEU A 474 10.05 -10.62 -0.97
C LEU A 474 10.53 -9.36 -1.68
N PHE A 475 10.53 -8.24 -0.98
CA PHE A 475 11.03 -6.96 -1.44
C PHE A 475 12.01 -6.39 -0.41
N LEU A 476 13.26 -6.20 -0.81
CA LEU A 476 14.28 -5.57 0.01
C LEU A 476 14.60 -4.20 -0.56
N PHE A 477 14.17 -3.16 0.15
CA PHE A 477 14.65 -1.81 -0.06
C PHE A 477 16.00 -1.64 0.65
N TYR A 478 16.94 -0.91 0.04
CA TYR A 478 18.08 -0.32 0.73
C TYR A 478 18.62 0.91 -0.01
N THR A 479 19.28 1.79 0.72
CA THR A 479 20.28 2.71 0.17
C THR A 479 21.60 2.46 0.88
N TYR A 480 22.69 2.90 0.25
CA TYR A 480 24.05 2.66 0.71
C TYR A 480 24.85 3.96 0.85
N PHE A 481 25.53 4.10 1.98
CA PHE A 481 26.59 5.11 2.14
C PHE A 481 27.77 4.58 2.96
N THR A 482 28.90 5.24 2.77
CA THR A 482 30.20 4.90 3.35
C THR A 482 30.74 6.03 4.22
N MET A 483 31.59 5.65 5.15
CA MET A 483 32.36 6.52 6.04
C MET A 483 33.85 6.21 5.90
N ASP A 484 34.73 6.98 6.55
CA ASP A 484 36.17 6.75 6.56
C ASP A 484 36.80 6.59 5.15
N MET A 485 36.35 7.39 4.17
CA MET A 485 36.77 7.25 2.77
C MET A 485 38.26 7.59 2.57
N SER A 486 38.96 6.81 1.74
CA SER A 486 40.31 7.17 1.28
C SER A 486 40.29 8.42 0.38
N SER A 487 41.44 9.07 0.19
CA SER A 487 41.53 10.23 -0.72
C SER A 487 41.11 9.93 -2.16
N ALA A 488 41.32 8.69 -2.62
CA ALA A 488 40.86 8.24 -3.93
C ALA A 488 39.33 8.12 -3.99
N GLU A 489 38.71 7.56 -2.94
CA GLU A 489 37.27 7.46 -2.82
C GLU A 489 36.61 8.84 -2.69
N ILE A 490 37.19 9.76 -1.90
CA ILE A 490 36.70 11.14 -1.84
C ILE A 490 36.76 11.80 -3.23
N SER A 491 37.81 11.55 -4.01
CA SER A 491 37.91 12.07 -5.38
C SER A 491 36.85 11.47 -6.30
N GLU A 492 36.56 10.17 -6.18
CA GLU A 492 35.50 9.50 -6.92
C GLU A 492 34.10 10.01 -6.53
N TYR A 493 33.84 10.14 -5.22
CA TYR A 493 32.60 10.67 -4.67
C TYR A 493 32.33 12.09 -5.19
N THR A 494 33.30 12.99 -5.05
CA THR A 494 33.16 14.39 -5.47
C THR A 494 33.07 14.56 -6.98
N ALA A 495 33.67 13.63 -7.76
CA ALA A 495 33.47 13.60 -9.20
C ALA A 495 32.06 13.11 -9.60
N LYS A 496 31.51 12.12 -8.88
CA LYS A 496 30.16 11.60 -9.14
C LYS A 496 29.07 12.57 -8.68
N TRP A 497 29.25 13.20 -7.52
CA TRP A 497 28.29 14.12 -6.89
C TRP A 497 28.95 15.47 -6.56
N PRO A 498 29.25 16.32 -7.57
CA PRO A 498 29.98 17.58 -7.37
C PRO A 498 29.21 18.64 -6.58
N ASN A 499 27.89 18.47 -6.43
CA ASN A 499 27.02 19.38 -5.69
C ASN A 499 26.90 19.01 -4.21
N ASP A 500 27.38 17.82 -3.80
CA ASP A 500 27.37 17.43 -2.40
C ASP A 500 28.44 18.21 -1.63
N PRO A 501 28.22 18.48 -0.32
CA PRO A 501 29.27 18.90 0.59
C PRO A 501 30.51 18.03 0.44
N TYR A 502 31.68 18.65 0.49
CA TYR A 502 32.94 17.92 0.45
C TYR A 502 33.00 16.92 1.62
N PRO A 503 33.19 15.61 1.35
CA PRO A 503 33.29 14.60 2.39
C PRO A 503 34.42 14.92 3.39
N VAL A 504 34.11 14.98 4.68
CA VAL A 504 35.12 15.13 5.74
C VAL A 504 35.19 13.87 6.55
N ASN A 505 36.39 13.32 6.79
CA ASN A 505 36.55 12.15 7.66
C ASN A 505 36.57 12.54 9.15
N GLY A 506 36.04 11.68 10.03
CA GLY A 506 35.94 11.88 11.49
C GLY A 506 34.54 12.27 12.00
N ALA A 507 34.49 12.98 13.14
CA ALA A 507 33.24 13.22 13.88
C ALA A 507 32.16 14.00 13.10
N ASP A 508 32.55 14.74 12.07
CA ASP A 508 31.65 15.52 11.20
C ASP A 508 31.19 14.74 9.95
N GLU A 509 31.60 13.48 9.76
CA GLU A 509 31.23 12.61 8.62
C GLU A 509 29.71 12.49 8.42
N VAL A 510 28.97 12.42 9.53
CA VAL A 510 27.50 12.27 9.53
C VAL A 510 26.81 13.45 8.82
N ASN A 511 27.47 14.61 8.75
CA ASN A 511 26.93 15.83 8.15
C ASN A 511 27.40 16.07 6.69
N SER A 512 28.30 15.25 6.16
CA SER A 512 28.92 15.46 4.85
C SER A 512 28.80 14.30 3.87
N ASN A 513 28.49 13.08 4.33
CA ASN A 513 28.34 11.90 3.46
C ASN A 513 26.87 11.52 3.29
N PHE A 514 26.42 11.40 2.04
CA PHE A 514 25.03 11.08 1.72
C PHE A 514 24.92 9.70 1.08
N ALA A 515 23.84 8.99 1.42
CA ALA A 515 23.45 7.82 0.66
C ALA A 515 22.80 8.25 -0.67
N HIS A 516 23.03 7.47 -1.71
CA HIS A 516 22.59 7.73 -3.07
C HIS A 516 22.03 6.45 -3.66
N ASP A 517 21.45 6.54 -4.85
CA ASP A 517 21.06 5.39 -5.68
C ASP A 517 20.28 4.34 -4.88
N PRO A 518 19.08 4.68 -4.34
CA PRO A 518 18.28 3.73 -3.59
C PRO A 518 17.81 2.56 -4.48
N VAL A 519 17.64 1.38 -3.91
CA VAL A 519 17.40 0.12 -4.63
C VAL A 519 16.25 -0.65 -3.99
N ILE A 520 15.39 -1.26 -4.83
CA ILE A 520 14.54 -2.38 -4.41
C ILE A 520 15.00 -3.64 -5.12
N LEU A 521 15.38 -4.67 -4.35
CA LEU A 521 15.50 -6.04 -4.83
C LEU A 521 14.19 -6.78 -4.61
N MET A 522 13.84 -7.66 -5.54
CA MET A 522 12.67 -8.52 -5.45
C MET A 522 13.07 -9.99 -5.60
N SER A 523 12.41 -10.87 -4.84
CA SER A 523 12.50 -12.32 -5.00
C SER A 523 11.10 -12.94 -5.06
N ASP A 524 10.81 -13.60 -6.17
CA ASP A 524 9.64 -14.46 -6.41
C ASP A 524 9.95 -15.96 -6.20
N THR A 525 11.16 -16.29 -5.73
CA THR A 525 11.65 -17.68 -5.56
C THR A 525 11.82 -18.12 -4.10
N GLY A 526 11.17 -17.43 -3.15
CA GLY A 526 11.36 -17.69 -1.71
C GLY A 526 12.78 -17.34 -1.22
N GLY A 527 13.43 -16.38 -1.88
CA GLY A 527 14.75 -15.85 -1.56
C GLY A 527 15.92 -16.67 -2.11
N ASN A 528 15.69 -17.70 -2.93
CA ASN A 528 16.77 -18.44 -3.61
C ASN A 528 17.54 -17.54 -4.58
N THR A 529 16.82 -16.70 -5.31
CA THR A 529 17.38 -15.71 -6.24
C THR A 529 16.66 -14.39 -6.08
N TRP A 530 17.41 -13.31 -6.29
CA TRP A 530 16.95 -11.92 -6.22
C TRP A 530 17.26 -11.21 -7.52
N ARG A 531 16.53 -10.15 -7.81
CA ARG A 531 16.79 -9.27 -8.96
C ARG A 531 16.35 -7.86 -8.65
N LEU A 532 16.78 -6.90 -9.48
CA LEU A 532 16.29 -5.53 -9.39
C LEU A 532 14.79 -5.51 -9.69
N ALA A 533 14.03 -4.84 -8.83
CA ALA A 533 12.58 -4.70 -8.99
C ALA A 533 12.29 -3.70 -10.12
N THR A 534 11.35 -4.07 -10.98
CA THR A 534 10.85 -3.28 -12.11
C THR A 534 9.38 -2.98 -11.92
N THR A 535 8.84 -2.04 -12.69
CA THR A 535 7.39 -1.74 -12.68
C THR A 535 6.53 -2.99 -12.92
N GLN A 536 6.99 -3.90 -13.78
CA GLN A 536 6.25 -5.13 -14.09
C GLN A 536 6.07 -6.04 -12.86
N ASP A 537 7.00 -6.01 -11.90
CA ASP A 537 6.89 -6.79 -10.67
C ASP A 537 5.71 -6.35 -9.82
N PHE A 538 5.43 -5.06 -9.82
CA PHE A 538 4.31 -4.50 -9.08
C PHE A 538 3.00 -4.69 -9.83
N VAL A 539 2.98 -4.45 -11.15
CA VAL A 539 1.80 -4.64 -12.00
C VAL A 539 1.32 -6.09 -11.97
N ASN A 540 2.22 -7.06 -12.11
CA ASN A 540 1.89 -8.50 -12.04
C ASN A 540 1.41 -8.94 -10.65
N GLY A 541 1.70 -8.14 -9.62
CA GLY A 541 1.39 -8.45 -8.24
C GLY A 541 -0.06 -8.25 -7.88
N ILE A 542 -0.79 -7.36 -8.57
CA ILE A 542 -2.13 -6.93 -8.16
C ILE A 542 -3.10 -8.13 -8.18
N THR A 543 -3.76 -8.41 -7.05
CA THR A 543 -4.47 -9.69 -6.80
C THR A 543 -5.99 -9.64 -6.85
N ASP A 544 -6.57 -8.45 -6.92
CA ASP A 544 -7.98 -8.30 -6.58
C ASP A 544 -8.98 -8.76 -7.64
N LEU A 545 -8.58 -8.72 -8.91
CA LEU A 545 -9.35 -9.24 -10.02
C LEU A 545 -9.00 -10.73 -10.21
N GLU A 546 -9.98 -11.57 -9.89
CA GLU A 546 -9.82 -13.02 -9.88
C GLU A 546 -10.19 -13.63 -11.23
N ALA A 547 -11.19 -13.07 -11.90
CA ALA A 547 -11.46 -13.44 -13.29
C ALA A 547 -12.10 -12.26 -14.01
N TYR A 548 -11.77 -12.13 -15.29
CA TYR A 548 -12.36 -11.11 -16.13
C TYR A 548 -12.57 -11.65 -17.55
N TYR A 549 -13.82 -11.64 -17.98
CA TYR A 549 -14.23 -12.08 -19.30
C TYR A 549 -14.80 -10.87 -20.06
N SER A 550 -13.95 -10.22 -20.85
CA SER A 550 -14.33 -9.06 -21.68
C SER A 550 -14.98 -9.46 -23.00
N PHE A 551 -14.69 -10.66 -23.51
CA PHE A 551 -15.17 -11.17 -24.81
C PHE A 551 -14.70 -10.39 -26.06
N ASP A 552 -13.94 -9.31 -25.92
CA ASP A 552 -13.41 -8.47 -27.02
C ASP A 552 -12.62 -9.24 -28.08
N ALA A 553 -11.83 -10.21 -27.62
CA ALA A 553 -11.01 -11.05 -28.49
C ALA A 553 -11.82 -12.19 -29.15
N ASN A 554 -13.15 -12.15 -29.10
CA ASN A 554 -14.03 -13.25 -29.50
C ASN A 554 -13.66 -14.57 -28.80
N SER A 555 -13.31 -14.49 -27.53
CA SER A 555 -12.81 -15.63 -26.74
C SER A 555 -13.48 -15.69 -25.37
N THR A 556 -13.46 -16.87 -24.77
CA THR A 556 -13.91 -17.14 -23.39
C THR A 556 -12.74 -17.14 -22.40
N ASN A 557 -11.62 -16.54 -22.81
CA ASN A 557 -10.42 -16.49 -22.01
C ASN A 557 -10.55 -15.48 -20.88
N ASP A 558 -9.90 -15.79 -19.77
CA ASP A 558 -9.74 -14.88 -18.67
C ASP A 558 -8.60 -13.89 -18.96
N VAL A 559 -8.92 -12.61 -19.05
CA VAL A 559 -7.97 -11.51 -19.29
C VAL A 559 -7.51 -10.83 -18.00
N SER A 560 -7.87 -11.36 -16.82
CA SER A 560 -7.36 -10.88 -15.54
C SER A 560 -5.85 -11.14 -15.36
N GLY A 561 -5.31 -12.15 -16.07
CA GLY A 561 -3.94 -12.65 -15.91
C GLY A 561 -3.83 -13.82 -14.92
N LYS A 562 -4.94 -14.49 -14.60
CA LYS A 562 -4.99 -15.66 -13.71
C LYS A 562 -5.24 -16.99 -14.44
N ASP A 563 -5.26 -16.97 -15.78
CA ASP A 563 -5.47 -18.12 -16.66
C ASP A 563 -6.72 -18.95 -16.29
N ARG A 564 -7.79 -18.26 -15.87
CA ARG A 564 -9.05 -18.87 -15.44
C ARG A 564 -10.07 -19.01 -16.56
N ASP A 565 -9.61 -19.46 -17.73
CA ASP A 565 -10.43 -19.57 -18.93
C ASP A 565 -11.69 -20.40 -18.72
N MET A 566 -12.80 -19.94 -19.32
CA MET A 566 -14.04 -20.69 -19.35
C MET A 566 -14.15 -21.53 -20.62
N THR A 567 -14.85 -22.66 -20.52
CA THR A 567 -15.14 -23.56 -21.63
C THR A 567 -16.65 -23.72 -21.80
N GLY A 568 -17.09 -24.08 -23.01
CA GLY A 568 -18.50 -24.28 -23.30
C GLY A 568 -18.87 -23.78 -24.69
N THR A 569 -20.07 -23.26 -24.83
CA THR A 569 -20.57 -22.75 -26.11
C THR A 569 -21.09 -21.33 -25.91
N VAL A 570 -20.69 -20.44 -26.80
CA VAL A 570 -21.25 -19.10 -26.98
C VAL A 570 -21.96 -19.09 -28.33
N GLY A 571 -23.12 -18.46 -28.42
CA GLY A 571 -23.91 -18.37 -29.66
C GLY A 571 -23.29 -17.48 -30.74
N GLY A 572 -22.45 -16.53 -30.32
CA GLY A 572 -21.69 -15.63 -31.18
C GLY A 572 -21.13 -14.46 -30.37
N TYR A 573 -20.29 -13.65 -31.01
CA TYR A 573 -19.78 -12.40 -30.43
C TYR A 573 -20.35 -11.22 -31.22
N ILE A 574 -21.05 -10.33 -30.53
CA ILE A 574 -21.75 -9.19 -31.13
C ILE A 574 -21.27 -7.88 -30.49
N ALA A 575 -21.80 -6.73 -30.91
CA ALA A 575 -21.45 -5.45 -30.29
C ALA A 575 -21.83 -5.45 -28.80
N GLY A 576 -20.85 -5.15 -27.95
CA GLY A 576 -20.99 -5.08 -26.49
C GLY A 576 -21.26 -3.67 -25.98
N VAL A 577 -21.21 -3.51 -24.65
CA VAL A 577 -21.14 -2.17 -24.01
C VAL A 577 -19.77 -1.54 -24.23
N SER A 578 -18.73 -2.37 -24.28
CA SER A 578 -17.40 -2.07 -24.77
C SER A 578 -17.11 -3.08 -25.87
N SER A 579 -16.73 -2.60 -27.06
CA SER A 579 -16.28 -3.43 -28.18
C SER A 579 -17.15 -4.69 -28.48
N LYS A 580 -16.88 -5.88 -27.90
CA LYS A 580 -17.65 -7.12 -28.17
C LYS A 580 -18.18 -7.79 -26.91
N ALA A 581 -19.39 -8.35 -27.02
CA ALA A 581 -20.02 -9.14 -25.97
C ALA A 581 -20.39 -10.56 -26.43
N ALA A 582 -20.53 -11.48 -25.48
CA ALA A 582 -20.94 -12.85 -25.73
C ALA A 582 -22.47 -13.00 -25.81
N GLN A 583 -22.97 -13.55 -26.91
CA GLN A 583 -24.38 -13.86 -27.11
C GLN A 583 -24.70 -15.28 -26.63
N PHE A 584 -25.77 -15.43 -25.85
CA PHE A 584 -26.29 -16.69 -25.36
C PHE A 584 -27.72 -16.94 -25.85
N THR A 585 -27.99 -18.13 -26.39
CA THR A 585 -29.25 -18.47 -27.09
C THR A 585 -30.30 -19.13 -26.20
N GLY A 586 -30.06 -19.25 -24.89
CA GLY A 586 -30.86 -20.10 -24.00
C GLY A 586 -30.53 -21.59 -24.09
N ALA A 587 -29.66 -22.00 -25.02
CA ALA A 587 -29.10 -23.36 -25.10
C ALA A 587 -27.59 -23.39 -24.81
N SER A 588 -26.92 -22.25 -24.92
CA SER A 588 -25.48 -22.05 -24.76
C SER A 588 -25.14 -21.53 -23.36
N ASN A 589 -24.01 -21.96 -22.80
CA ASN A 589 -23.42 -21.44 -21.56
C ASN A 589 -21.92 -21.75 -21.55
N ILE A 590 -21.18 -21.06 -20.68
CA ILE A 590 -19.76 -21.33 -20.44
C ILE A 590 -19.52 -21.50 -18.94
N SER A 591 -18.49 -22.27 -18.57
CA SER A 591 -18.17 -22.56 -17.19
C SER A 591 -16.69 -22.81 -16.99
N THR A 592 -16.23 -22.56 -15.77
CA THR A 592 -14.84 -22.79 -15.36
C THR A 592 -14.53 -24.28 -15.21
N SER A 593 -13.31 -24.67 -15.52
CA SER A 593 -12.80 -26.02 -15.23
C SER A 593 -12.25 -26.14 -13.80
N PHE A 594 -11.98 -25.01 -13.15
CA PHE A 594 -11.47 -24.93 -11.78
C PHE A 594 -12.61 -24.84 -10.75
N ASN A 595 -12.29 -25.22 -9.51
CA ASN A 595 -13.18 -25.11 -8.37
C ASN A 595 -13.26 -23.64 -7.89
N GLN A 596 -14.45 -23.05 -7.95
CA GLN A 596 -14.68 -21.65 -7.58
C GLN A 596 -14.33 -21.33 -6.11
N ASN A 597 -14.20 -22.33 -5.23
CA ASN A 597 -13.69 -22.12 -3.87
C ASN A 597 -12.26 -21.58 -3.85
N THR A 598 -11.48 -21.74 -4.91
CA THR A 598 -10.17 -21.07 -5.02
C THR A 598 -10.28 -19.54 -4.98
N ILE A 599 -11.46 -18.99 -5.30
CA ILE A 599 -11.78 -17.56 -5.23
C ILE A 599 -12.56 -17.26 -3.94
N PHE A 600 -13.63 -18.00 -3.69
CA PHE A 600 -14.63 -17.62 -2.68
C PHE A 600 -14.38 -18.20 -1.28
N ALA A 601 -13.29 -18.94 -1.05
CA ALA A 601 -13.02 -19.65 0.21
C ALA A 601 -13.01 -18.75 1.45
N LYS A 602 -12.76 -17.44 1.33
CA LYS A 602 -12.75 -16.48 2.44
C LYS A 602 -14.14 -15.89 2.73
N GLY A 603 -15.16 -16.25 1.96
CA GLY A 603 -16.53 -15.74 2.10
C GLY A 603 -16.74 -14.36 1.48
N ALA A 604 -15.77 -13.45 1.58
CA ALA A 604 -15.83 -12.12 0.97
C ALA A 604 -15.71 -12.18 -0.57
N PHE A 605 -16.56 -11.45 -1.29
CA PHE A 605 -16.44 -11.33 -2.76
C PHE A 605 -17.28 -10.20 -3.36
N SER A 606 -16.98 -9.89 -4.63
CA SER A 606 -17.79 -9.06 -5.51
C SER A 606 -17.86 -9.65 -6.91
N VAL A 607 -19.01 -9.54 -7.56
CA VAL A 607 -19.19 -9.91 -8.98
C VAL A 607 -19.95 -8.80 -9.67
N SER A 608 -19.50 -8.41 -10.86
CA SER A 608 -20.16 -7.43 -11.73
C SER A 608 -20.21 -7.95 -13.15
N CYS A 609 -21.31 -7.68 -13.86
CA CYS A 609 -21.41 -7.95 -15.29
C CYS A 609 -22.44 -7.02 -15.94
N TRP A 610 -22.26 -6.75 -17.22
CA TRP A 610 -23.28 -6.14 -18.05
C TRP A 610 -24.16 -7.22 -18.67
N VAL A 611 -25.48 -7.04 -18.56
CA VAL A 611 -26.46 -7.98 -19.10
C VAL A 611 -27.48 -7.28 -19.98
N ASN A 612 -27.80 -7.92 -21.10
CA ASN A 612 -28.84 -7.49 -22.03
C ASN A 612 -29.75 -8.69 -22.34
N PRO A 613 -30.85 -8.87 -21.57
CA PRO A 613 -31.71 -10.04 -21.70
C PRO A 613 -32.52 -10.01 -23.01
N ALA A 614 -32.51 -11.09 -23.77
CA ALA A 614 -33.46 -11.27 -24.88
C ALA A 614 -34.81 -11.80 -24.39
N SER A 615 -34.81 -12.47 -23.22
CA SER A 615 -35.99 -13.00 -22.53
C SER A 615 -36.00 -12.57 -21.08
N LEU A 616 -37.19 -12.34 -20.52
CA LEU A 616 -37.41 -12.05 -19.09
C LEU A 616 -37.90 -13.28 -18.30
N SER A 617 -37.86 -14.46 -18.91
CA SER A 617 -38.13 -15.72 -18.21
C SER A 617 -37.09 -15.99 -17.12
N ASP A 618 -37.52 -16.72 -16.09
CA ASP A 618 -36.66 -17.08 -14.97
C ASP A 618 -35.40 -17.81 -15.47
N SER A 619 -34.25 -17.21 -15.20
CA SER A 619 -32.95 -17.66 -15.72
C SER A 619 -31.78 -17.12 -14.89
N THR A 620 -30.60 -17.73 -15.04
CA THR A 620 -29.37 -17.38 -14.33
C THR A 620 -28.33 -16.88 -15.31
N PHE A 621 -27.82 -15.66 -15.11
CA PHE A 621 -26.79 -15.06 -15.98
C PHE A 621 -25.38 -15.21 -15.40
N VAL A 622 -25.22 -15.29 -14.08
CA VAL A 622 -23.99 -15.78 -13.43
C VAL A 622 -24.38 -16.77 -12.32
N GLY A 623 -23.85 -17.99 -12.39
CA GLY A 623 -24.26 -19.07 -11.49
C GLY A 623 -23.07 -19.81 -10.89
N GLY A 624 -22.97 -19.76 -9.56
CA GLY A 624 -22.02 -20.53 -8.77
C GLY A 624 -22.67 -21.58 -7.86
N SER A 625 -24.01 -21.68 -7.85
CA SER A 625 -24.68 -22.59 -6.91
C SER A 625 -24.46 -24.06 -7.28
N GLN A 626 -24.10 -24.87 -6.28
CA GLN A 626 -24.11 -26.32 -6.37
C GLN A 626 -24.81 -26.91 -5.14
N SER A 627 -25.82 -27.74 -5.37
CA SER A 627 -26.68 -28.29 -4.32
C SER A 627 -27.27 -27.18 -3.43
N SER A 628 -26.88 -27.08 -2.16
CA SER A 628 -27.33 -26.06 -1.19
C SER A 628 -26.24 -25.06 -0.83
N THR A 629 -25.28 -24.81 -1.73
CA THR A 629 -24.14 -23.89 -1.50
C THR A 629 -23.89 -23.02 -2.72
N GLY A 630 -23.17 -21.91 -2.55
CA GLY A 630 -22.81 -20.96 -3.60
C GLY A 630 -23.77 -19.78 -3.69
N PHE A 631 -23.80 -19.12 -4.84
CA PHE A 631 -24.71 -18.00 -5.13
C PHE A 631 -25.16 -18.04 -6.60
N ASN A 632 -26.26 -17.37 -6.93
CA ASN A 632 -26.68 -17.15 -8.31
C ASN A 632 -27.19 -15.72 -8.50
N MET A 633 -26.88 -15.12 -9.65
CA MET A 633 -27.47 -13.87 -10.12
C MET A 633 -28.49 -14.20 -11.22
N ASN A 634 -29.74 -13.85 -10.96
CA ASN A 634 -30.90 -14.31 -11.73
C ASN A 634 -31.74 -13.16 -12.26
N ILE A 635 -32.48 -13.44 -13.34
CA ILE A 635 -33.74 -12.77 -13.63
C ILE A 635 -34.83 -13.68 -13.10
N GLU A 636 -35.73 -13.16 -12.26
CA GLU A 636 -36.89 -13.88 -11.75
C GLU A 636 -38.10 -12.98 -11.71
N SER A 637 -39.21 -13.45 -12.28
CA SER A 637 -40.45 -12.69 -12.38
C SER A 637 -40.24 -11.28 -12.97
N GLY A 638 -39.32 -11.15 -13.94
CA GLY A 638 -38.97 -9.88 -14.58
C GLY A 638 -38.13 -8.91 -13.73
N THR A 639 -37.53 -9.37 -12.64
CA THR A 639 -36.66 -8.56 -11.76
C THR A 639 -35.29 -9.21 -11.58
N TYR A 640 -34.25 -8.41 -11.34
CA TYR A 640 -32.94 -8.95 -10.98
C TYR A 640 -32.92 -9.42 -9.52
N ARG A 641 -32.41 -10.62 -9.26
CA ARG A 641 -32.33 -11.19 -7.91
C ARG A 641 -31.02 -11.91 -7.70
N VAL A 642 -30.52 -11.90 -6.47
CA VAL A 642 -29.32 -12.66 -6.11
C VAL A 642 -29.63 -13.62 -4.97
N HIS A 643 -29.35 -14.89 -5.18
CA HIS A 643 -29.55 -15.94 -4.20
C HIS A 643 -28.24 -16.30 -3.53
N PHE A 644 -28.23 -16.37 -2.20
CA PHE A 644 -27.12 -16.88 -1.41
C PHE A 644 -27.52 -18.19 -0.75
N TYR A 645 -26.75 -19.25 -0.99
CA TYR A 645 -27.04 -20.58 -0.47
C TYR A 645 -26.08 -20.93 0.66
N SER A 646 -26.62 -21.60 1.68
CA SER A 646 -25.89 -22.11 2.84
C SER A 646 -26.39 -23.49 3.24
N THR A 647 -25.73 -24.15 4.20
CA THR A 647 -26.25 -25.42 4.74
C THR A 647 -27.62 -25.26 5.44
N THR A 648 -28.03 -24.01 5.70
CA THR A 648 -29.30 -23.69 6.35
C THR A 648 -30.42 -23.30 5.36
N GLY A 649 -30.11 -23.18 4.07
CA GLY A 649 -31.08 -22.87 3.02
C GLY A 649 -30.66 -21.72 2.11
N ASP A 650 -31.59 -21.38 1.21
CA ASP A 650 -31.52 -20.27 0.25
C ASP A 650 -32.01 -18.96 0.89
N GLN A 651 -31.28 -17.88 0.64
CA GLN A 651 -31.62 -16.53 1.06
C GLN A 651 -31.53 -15.56 -0.13
N PRO A 652 -32.68 -15.19 -0.75
CA PRO A 652 -32.71 -14.23 -1.84
C PRO A 652 -32.57 -12.78 -1.34
N VAL A 653 -31.81 -11.99 -2.09
CA VAL A 653 -31.71 -10.54 -1.98
C VAL A 653 -32.35 -9.93 -3.22
N TYR A 654 -33.45 -9.22 -3.00
CA TYR A 654 -34.31 -8.71 -4.06
C TYR A 654 -33.82 -7.33 -4.52
N SER A 655 -33.41 -7.21 -5.78
CA SER A 655 -33.28 -5.88 -6.39
C SER A 655 -34.68 -5.32 -6.64
N THR A 656 -34.85 -4.02 -6.40
CA THR A 656 -36.08 -3.30 -6.79
C THR A 656 -36.10 -2.99 -8.30
N VAL A 657 -35.07 -3.40 -9.05
CA VAL A 657 -34.89 -3.08 -10.47
C VAL A 657 -35.52 -4.13 -11.37
N ALA A 658 -36.40 -3.66 -12.24
CA ALA A 658 -37.00 -4.46 -13.30
C ALA A 658 -35.98 -4.76 -14.40
N ALA A 659 -35.93 -6.00 -14.86
CA ALA A 659 -35.17 -6.38 -16.03
C ALA A 659 -35.93 -5.92 -17.29
N SER A 660 -35.22 -5.33 -18.24
CA SER A 660 -35.79 -4.84 -19.49
C SER A 660 -35.19 -5.63 -20.65
N ALA A 661 -36.05 -6.21 -21.49
CA ALA A 661 -35.58 -6.97 -22.64
C ALA A 661 -34.90 -6.03 -23.65
N ASN A 662 -33.79 -6.48 -24.23
CA ASN A 662 -33.00 -5.77 -25.23
C ASN A 662 -32.39 -4.45 -24.72
N ASN A 663 -32.19 -4.32 -23.40
CA ASN A 663 -31.54 -3.15 -22.80
C ASN A 663 -30.38 -3.60 -21.90
N TRP A 664 -29.26 -2.87 -21.98
CA TRP A 664 -28.11 -3.11 -21.12
C TRP A 664 -28.39 -2.65 -19.69
N THR A 665 -27.98 -3.45 -18.72
CA THR A 665 -27.95 -3.09 -17.31
C THR A 665 -26.68 -3.65 -16.70
N ASN A 666 -25.92 -2.84 -15.98
CA ASN A 666 -24.85 -3.36 -15.14
C ASN A 666 -25.48 -3.91 -13.86
N ILE A 667 -25.23 -5.18 -13.52
CA ILE A 667 -25.66 -5.74 -12.24
C ILE A 667 -24.42 -6.19 -11.49
N ALA A 668 -24.30 -5.72 -10.24
CA ALA A 668 -23.24 -6.13 -9.35
C ALA A 668 -23.76 -6.60 -8.00
N VAL A 669 -23.02 -7.50 -7.37
CA VAL A 669 -23.28 -8.01 -6.03
C VAL A 669 -22.00 -7.98 -5.21
N THR A 670 -22.13 -7.65 -3.93
CA THR A 670 -21.06 -7.82 -2.94
C THR A 670 -21.56 -8.62 -1.73
N PHE A 671 -20.67 -9.39 -1.11
CA PHE A 671 -20.93 -10.07 0.16
C PHE A 671 -19.76 -9.88 1.12
N ALA A 672 -20.04 -9.26 2.27
CA ALA A 672 -19.08 -8.96 3.33
C ALA A 672 -19.33 -9.85 4.56
N PRO A 673 -18.46 -10.82 4.89
CA PRO A 673 -18.62 -11.63 6.09
C PRO A 673 -18.39 -10.79 7.36
N ALA A 674 -19.18 -11.03 8.40
CA ALA A 674 -19.05 -10.37 9.70
C ALA A 674 -18.03 -11.05 10.63
N GLY A 675 -17.37 -12.11 10.16
CA GLY A 675 -16.40 -12.90 10.90
C GLY A 675 -16.08 -14.22 10.18
N ALA A 676 -15.31 -15.08 10.86
CA ALA A 676 -14.99 -16.42 10.36
C ALA A 676 -16.25 -17.28 10.17
N ALA A 677 -16.17 -18.26 9.27
CA ALA A 677 -17.24 -19.21 9.04
C ALA A 677 -17.57 -20.02 10.31
N ASP A 678 -18.84 -20.42 10.45
CA ASP A 678 -19.26 -21.34 11.50
C ASP A 678 -18.68 -22.75 11.30
N GLY A 679 -18.91 -23.65 12.27
CA GLY A 679 -18.43 -25.04 12.19
C GLY A 679 -19.01 -25.86 11.01
N SER A 680 -19.99 -25.33 10.28
CA SER A 680 -20.54 -25.92 9.06
C SER A 680 -19.97 -25.28 7.78
N GLY A 681 -19.08 -24.29 7.91
CA GLY A 681 -18.51 -23.52 6.82
C GLY A 681 -19.41 -22.41 6.29
N ASN A 682 -20.43 -21.98 7.04
CA ASN A 682 -21.26 -20.84 6.62
C ASN A 682 -20.69 -19.54 7.15
N TYR A 683 -20.53 -18.57 6.26
CA TYR A 683 -20.34 -17.17 6.60
C TYR A 683 -21.70 -16.54 6.91
N THR A 684 -21.72 -15.63 7.89
CA THR A 684 -22.84 -14.72 8.11
C THR A 684 -22.36 -13.31 7.82
N GLY A 685 -23.06 -12.56 6.97
CA GLY A 685 -22.57 -11.29 6.46
C GLY A 685 -23.64 -10.36 5.92
N ASN A 686 -23.18 -9.26 5.33
CA ASN A 686 -24.00 -8.28 4.63
C ASN A 686 -23.86 -8.50 3.12
N ALA A 687 -24.99 -8.59 2.42
CA ALA A 687 -25.03 -8.62 0.96
C ALA A 687 -25.59 -7.30 0.42
N LYS A 688 -25.01 -6.80 -0.66
CA LYS A 688 -25.53 -5.64 -1.39
C LYS A 688 -25.72 -5.98 -2.87
N VAL A 689 -26.77 -5.45 -3.47
CA VAL A 689 -27.06 -5.58 -4.91
C VAL A 689 -27.17 -4.19 -5.53
N TYR A 690 -26.50 -4.01 -6.65
CA TYR A 690 -26.40 -2.75 -7.38
C TYR A 690 -26.93 -2.93 -8.80
N ALA A 691 -27.48 -1.86 -9.33
CA ALA A 691 -27.81 -1.77 -10.75
C ALA A 691 -27.35 -0.42 -11.29
N ASP A 692 -26.63 -0.45 -12.41
CA ASP A 692 -26.02 0.72 -13.05
C ASP A 692 -25.23 1.56 -12.05
N GLY A 693 -24.39 0.91 -11.26
CA GLY A 693 -23.52 1.56 -10.27
C GLY A 693 -24.22 2.03 -9.00
N VAL A 694 -25.55 1.98 -8.95
CA VAL A 694 -26.35 2.47 -7.82
C VAL A 694 -26.80 1.34 -6.92
N LEU A 695 -26.62 1.49 -5.60
CA LEU A 695 -27.10 0.53 -4.59
C LEU A 695 -28.63 0.41 -4.65
N LYS A 696 -29.15 -0.81 -4.79
CA LYS A 696 -30.60 -1.10 -4.90
C LYS A 696 -31.15 -1.93 -3.75
N ALA A 697 -30.32 -2.75 -3.13
CA ALA A 697 -30.72 -3.57 -2.00
C ALA A 697 -29.54 -3.84 -1.05
N THR A 698 -29.85 -3.86 0.24
CA THR A 698 -28.94 -4.31 1.30
C THR A 698 -29.67 -5.35 2.14
N ALA A 699 -29.01 -6.46 2.44
CA ALA A 699 -29.51 -7.46 3.36
C ALA A 699 -28.44 -7.84 4.37
N SER A 700 -28.80 -7.88 5.64
CA SER A 700 -27.90 -8.23 6.74
C SER A 700 -28.18 -9.63 7.26
N SER A 701 -27.17 -10.22 7.91
CA SER A 701 -27.22 -11.59 8.44
C SER A 701 -27.49 -12.65 7.36
N ILE A 702 -27.07 -12.38 6.12
CA ILE A 702 -27.14 -13.34 5.02
C ILE A 702 -26.15 -14.47 5.28
N LYS A 703 -26.60 -15.71 5.11
CA LYS A 703 -25.78 -16.89 5.21
C LYS A 703 -25.32 -17.36 3.84
N TYR A 704 -24.01 -17.52 3.71
CA TYR A 704 -23.36 -17.94 2.47
C TYR A 704 -22.33 -19.03 2.75
N LYS A 705 -22.36 -20.11 1.98
CA LYS A 705 -21.31 -21.13 1.97
C LYS A 705 -20.73 -21.27 0.56
N PRO A 706 -19.42 -21.08 0.37
CA PRO A 706 -18.76 -21.33 -0.91
C PRO A 706 -19.01 -22.76 -1.43
N ALA A 707 -19.32 -22.88 -2.73
CA ALA A 707 -19.60 -24.15 -3.39
C ALA A 707 -18.34 -24.77 -4.01
N ALA A 708 -18.15 -26.08 -3.88
CA ALA A 708 -16.98 -26.80 -4.39
C ALA A 708 -17.01 -27.09 -5.92
N GLY A 709 -17.74 -26.28 -6.70
CA GLY A 709 -18.02 -26.53 -8.12
C GLY A 709 -17.53 -25.43 -9.06
N SER A 710 -17.93 -25.51 -10.33
CA SER A 710 -17.62 -24.50 -11.33
C SER A 710 -18.42 -23.21 -11.12
N LEU A 711 -17.86 -22.08 -11.58
CA LEU A 711 -18.62 -20.87 -11.86
C LEU A 711 -19.09 -20.92 -13.32
N ALA A 712 -20.31 -20.49 -13.60
CA ALA A 712 -20.89 -20.48 -14.95
C ALA A 712 -21.41 -19.09 -15.32
N ILE A 713 -21.33 -18.77 -16.62
CA ILE A 713 -21.99 -17.61 -17.25
C ILE A 713 -23.11 -18.15 -18.15
N ALA A 714 -24.24 -17.47 -18.08
CA ALA A 714 -25.51 -17.81 -18.73
C ALA A 714 -26.17 -19.14 -18.29
N ALA A 715 -25.81 -19.67 -17.13
CA ALA A 715 -26.48 -20.79 -16.49
C ALA A 715 -26.13 -20.88 -14.99
N LYS A 716 -26.79 -21.79 -14.26
CA LYS A 716 -26.28 -22.32 -12.99
C LYS A 716 -25.03 -23.18 -13.23
N ALA A 717 -24.28 -23.46 -12.15
CA ALA A 717 -23.06 -24.28 -12.21
C ALA A 717 -23.28 -25.70 -12.78
N ASP A 718 -24.49 -26.24 -12.68
CA ASP A 718 -24.88 -27.54 -13.25
C ASP A 718 -25.39 -27.45 -14.70
N GLY A 719 -25.35 -26.25 -15.31
CA GLY A 719 -25.82 -25.99 -16.67
C GLY A 719 -27.33 -25.79 -16.80
N SER A 720 -28.10 -25.81 -15.70
CA SER A 720 -29.54 -25.53 -15.72
C SER A 720 -29.85 -24.02 -15.69
N SER A 721 -31.12 -23.64 -15.83
CA SER A 721 -31.57 -22.22 -15.74
C SER A 721 -30.90 -21.30 -16.77
N LYS A 722 -30.81 -21.73 -18.02
CA LYS A 722 -30.03 -21.04 -19.05
C LYS A 722 -30.60 -19.67 -19.39
N PHE A 723 -29.71 -18.68 -19.48
CA PHE A 723 -30.02 -17.32 -19.89
C PHE A 723 -30.03 -17.18 -21.42
N ALA A 724 -30.94 -16.36 -21.92
CA ALA A 724 -31.01 -15.96 -23.32
C ALA A 724 -30.86 -14.44 -23.43
N GLY A 725 -29.82 -13.98 -24.11
CA GLY A 725 -29.44 -12.58 -24.19
C GLY A 725 -27.96 -12.40 -24.49
N VAL A 726 -27.42 -11.26 -24.07
CA VAL A 726 -26.02 -10.89 -24.26
C VAL A 726 -25.43 -10.57 -22.89
N ILE A 727 -24.20 -11.01 -22.65
CA ILE A 727 -23.46 -10.72 -21.42
C ILE A 727 -22.10 -10.17 -21.83
N ASP A 728 -21.68 -9.14 -21.10
CA ASP A 728 -20.42 -8.45 -21.34
C ASP A 728 -19.70 -8.14 -20.03
N GLU A 729 -18.40 -7.88 -20.12
CA GLU A 729 -17.60 -7.28 -19.05
C GLU A 729 -17.78 -7.97 -17.68
N THR A 730 -17.69 -9.31 -17.64
CA THR A 730 -17.94 -10.07 -16.41
C THR A 730 -16.69 -10.13 -15.55
N ALA A 731 -16.73 -9.49 -14.39
CA ALA A 731 -15.64 -9.34 -13.44
C ALA A 731 -15.94 -10.06 -12.12
N VAL A 732 -14.95 -10.78 -11.60
CA VAL A 732 -15.03 -11.51 -10.33
C VAL A 732 -13.88 -11.05 -9.43
N TYR A 733 -14.19 -10.72 -8.19
CA TYR A 733 -13.25 -10.25 -7.18
C TYR A 733 -13.38 -11.08 -5.90
N SER A 734 -12.26 -11.38 -5.23
CA SER A 734 -12.22 -12.13 -3.95
C SER A 734 -12.38 -11.26 -2.70
N TYR A 735 -12.81 -10.02 -2.88
CA TYR A 735 -13.05 -9.04 -1.81
C TYR A 735 -14.30 -8.19 -2.10
N VAL A 736 -14.68 -7.37 -1.13
CA VAL A 736 -15.86 -6.50 -1.18
C VAL A 736 -15.48 -5.16 -1.79
N LEU A 737 -15.99 -4.87 -2.98
CA LEU A 737 -15.94 -3.55 -3.58
C LEU A 737 -16.84 -2.60 -2.79
N ASP A 738 -16.34 -1.40 -2.53
CA ASP A 738 -17.14 -0.31 -1.98
C ASP A 738 -18.08 0.29 -3.05
N ASP A 739 -19.01 1.14 -2.59
CA ASP A 739 -20.04 1.72 -3.46
C ASP A 739 -19.45 2.60 -4.58
N ASN A 740 -18.28 3.22 -4.35
CA ASN A 740 -17.60 4.05 -5.35
C ASN A 740 -17.00 3.19 -6.47
N LYS A 741 -16.32 2.10 -6.12
CA LYS A 741 -15.76 1.15 -7.09
C LYS A 741 -16.85 0.49 -7.93
N ILE A 742 -18.00 0.15 -7.33
CA ILE A 742 -19.14 -0.37 -8.10
C ILE A 742 -19.70 0.69 -9.06
N SER A 743 -19.79 1.95 -8.65
CA SER A 743 -20.19 3.06 -9.52
C SER A 743 -19.25 3.19 -10.73
N LYS A 744 -17.93 3.13 -10.50
CA LYS A 744 -16.92 3.16 -11.57
C LYS A 744 -17.10 2.04 -12.59
N LEU A 745 -17.35 0.79 -12.16
CA LEU A 745 -17.61 -0.32 -13.09
C LEU A 745 -18.78 -0.07 -14.04
N ALA A 746 -19.82 0.61 -13.56
CA ALA A 746 -21.00 0.91 -14.36
C ALA A 746 -20.83 2.17 -15.23
N ASN A 747 -20.04 3.16 -14.81
CA ASN A 747 -19.86 4.39 -15.58
C ASN A 747 -18.84 4.21 -16.70
N LEU A 748 -17.69 3.59 -16.39
CA LEU A 748 -16.59 3.47 -17.33
C LEU A 748 -16.87 2.50 -18.46
N ARG A 749 -17.84 1.58 -18.26
CA ARG A 749 -18.24 0.53 -19.24
C ARG A 749 -17.07 -0.30 -19.79
N CYS A 750 -15.89 -0.22 -19.18
CA CYS A 750 -14.63 -0.74 -19.66
C CYS A 750 -13.97 -1.62 -18.58
N SER A 751 -12.71 -2.01 -18.84
CA SER A 751 -11.88 -2.87 -18.01
C SER A 751 -12.16 -2.76 -16.50
N PRO A 752 -12.51 -3.86 -15.80
CA PRO A 752 -12.75 -3.87 -14.36
C PRO A 752 -11.52 -3.55 -13.50
N LYS A 753 -10.34 -3.41 -14.12
CA LYS A 753 -9.16 -2.83 -13.47
C LYS A 753 -9.32 -1.31 -13.23
N ALA A 754 -10.29 -0.68 -13.87
CA ALA A 754 -10.50 0.75 -13.76
C ALA A 754 -11.14 1.19 -12.44
N VAL A 755 -11.63 0.25 -11.62
CA VAL A 755 -12.04 0.54 -10.23
C VAL A 755 -10.89 1.00 -9.34
N TYR A 756 -9.67 0.72 -9.77
CA TYR A 756 -8.46 1.09 -9.04
C TYR A 756 -7.86 2.42 -9.49
N SER A 757 -8.49 3.11 -10.45
CA SER A 757 -8.16 4.51 -10.67
C SER A 757 -8.37 5.28 -9.37
N VAL A 758 -7.46 6.22 -9.14
CA VAL A 758 -7.77 7.47 -8.42
C VAL A 758 -8.89 8.16 -9.19
N ALA A 759 -9.83 8.83 -8.51
CA ALA A 759 -11.13 9.23 -9.08
C ALA A 759 -11.06 9.72 -10.53
N ALA A 760 -12.12 9.47 -11.31
CA ALA A 760 -12.33 10.15 -12.59
C ALA A 760 -11.90 11.60 -12.40
N ILE A 761 -10.86 12.04 -13.12
CA ILE A 761 -10.27 13.34 -12.88
C ILE A 761 -11.42 14.33 -13.02
N GLN A 762 -11.67 15.15 -12.01
CA GLN A 762 -12.86 15.98 -12.02
C GLN A 762 -12.76 16.98 -13.18
N GLY A 763 -13.43 16.69 -14.30
CA GLY A 763 -13.30 17.44 -15.56
C GLY A 763 -12.93 16.59 -16.78
N ASP A 764 -12.42 15.37 -16.57
CA ASP A 764 -12.16 14.36 -17.60
C ASP A 764 -13.49 13.67 -17.92
N VAL A 765 -14.24 14.30 -18.82
CA VAL A 765 -15.60 13.90 -19.21
C VAL A 765 -15.61 12.93 -20.38
N ASN A 766 -14.48 12.78 -21.08
CA ASN A 766 -14.29 11.80 -22.13
C ASN A 766 -13.60 10.51 -21.63
N GLU A 767 -13.14 10.50 -20.37
CA GLU A 767 -12.52 9.40 -19.64
C GLU A 767 -11.21 8.91 -20.29
N ASP A 768 -10.42 9.81 -20.88
CA ASP A 768 -9.14 9.50 -21.53
C ASP A 768 -7.91 9.61 -20.61
N GLY A 769 -8.13 10.00 -19.35
CA GLY A 769 -7.09 10.11 -18.34
C GLY A 769 -6.37 11.47 -18.33
N ALA A 770 -6.86 12.46 -19.09
CA ALA A 770 -6.42 13.85 -19.03
C ALA A 770 -7.64 14.78 -18.86
N VAL A 771 -7.42 15.99 -18.32
CA VAL A 771 -8.40 17.08 -18.42
C VAL A 771 -7.86 18.04 -19.47
N ASP A 772 -8.35 17.93 -20.69
CA ASP A 772 -7.80 18.67 -21.82
C ASP A 772 -8.89 19.27 -22.75
N TYR A 773 -8.50 19.60 -23.98
CA TYR A 773 -9.40 20.22 -24.94
C TYR A 773 -10.43 19.24 -25.50
N GLU A 774 -10.11 17.95 -25.54
CA GLU A 774 -10.97 16.89 -26.06
C GLU A 774 -12.17 16.65 -25.12
N ASP A 775 -12.01 16.83 -23.81
CA ASP A 775 -13.13 16.89 -22.86
C ASP A 775 -14.13 17.99 -23.18
N LEU A 776 -13.59 19.15 -23.56
CA LEU A 776 -14.39 20.30 -23.92
C LEU A 776 -15.15 20.06 -25.23
N LEU A 777 -14.52 19.36 -26.18
CA LEU A 777 -15.16 18.92 -27.42
C LEU A 777 -16.23 17.86 -27.14
N TYR A 778 -15.95 16.89 -26.28
CA TYR A 778 -16.90 15.85 -25.89
C TYR A 778 -18.15 16.43 -25.21
N LEU A 779 -17.98 17.42 -24.32
CA LEU A 779 -19.09 18.17 -23.75
C LEU A 779 -19.84 18.98 -24.81
N ALA A 780 -19.13 19.64 -25.73
CA ALA A 780 -19.75 20.46 -26.77
C ALA A 780 -20.54 19.63 -27.79
N GLU A 781 -20.06 18.44 -28.15
CA GLU A 781 -20.74 17.51 -29.05
C GLU A 781 -22.00 16.93 -28.39
N ASN A 782 -21.95 16.61 -27.09
CA ASN A 782 -23.08 16.03 -26.37
C ASN A 782 -24.12 17.08 -25.88
N TRP A 783 -23.74 18.36 -25.72
CA TRP A 783 -24.68 19.45 -25.37
C TRP A 783 -25.39 20.08 -26.57
N LEU A 784 -24.91 19.89 -27.80
CA LEU A 784 -25.57 20.42 -29.01
C LEU A 784 -26.68 19.50 -29.55
N ILE A 785 -26.93 18.36 -28.89
CA ILE A 785 -27.92 17.36 -29.30
C ILE A 785 -29.25 17.47 -28.52
N ASP A 786 -29.32 18.28 -27.45
CA ASP A 786 -30.55 18.57 -26.68
C ASP A 786 -31.09 20.01 -26.86
#